data_AF-A0A535JVZ5-F1
#
_entry.id   AF-A0A535JVZ5-F1
#
_cell.length_a   1.000
_cell.length_b   1.000
_cell.length_c   1.000
_cell.angle_alpha   90.00
_cell.angle_beta   90.00
_cell.angle_gamma   90.00
#
_symmetry.space_group_name_H-M   'P 1'
#
loop_
_entity.id
_entity.type
_entity.pdbx_description
1 polymer ?
#
loop_
_entity_poly.entity_id
_entity_poly.type
_entity_poly.pdbx_seq_one_letter_code
_entity_poly.pdbx_strand_id
1 'polypeptide(L)'
;MSTPGTSTWPSPLRTLPTRSSPPRVGAASSIRGSTFWDSSPAAFPNVTTSEPSMRRWNVSGPPRFRRYPSTRSCESTWRLPRLSPSSPHRPERPFHGTSPSGSSWRAEPAAGGGGIEDGPESARTRLKLQRRGRRILTQTRSRIWPLLSLLTLVGLVVGACTQQGGGPSTGGGASAADPNGELVTNMGTEPATIDPQVESFVQEIGVTMKVYEALMTFDLKTGKPIPAAAKDMPKVSSDGKSYTYTLRDGLKYSDGKALGANDFKYGWQRLCDPATAGEYAFTGYIVAGCEAWNGMDPKKDDPAKLAAAKKTFLDSITVSGNDISFKLTDPAPYFNAIAGLWVGVPTREDQVTKGGDKWTEPATYIGNGPFIMSEWKHQEKIVYTRNPNYRTPAKLAKWTSVMINEGAVAFAAYRNNELDIYPVAAEDLRTIDSDADLKKQVVDGPGSCTFYVGFNNKKDPFTDKNVRVAFAKSFDRDAYINDVQKIGKPATSFISPGIPGYDSGDTFQKFDVAAAKAALAQASPAATAALASLKLTYSSSARNKTRLEWFQNQWKTNLGVNATLDPVDSTTFTQLVKKPETLPVMFLLGWCADYYDQQDWLTTVFSSKASSGRVGYTSKQFDDLVFGADKEPDPKKRDDMYQQASRLLSSDAAAAFIYYDSTKILQKSWVKDYSITALGFEGQHWTDVYVTKKS
;
A
#
# COMPACT_ATOMS: atom_id res chain seq x y z
N MET A 1 10.44 61.38 -8.87
CA MET A 1 10.93 60.98 -10.22
C MET A 1 11.10 59.47 -10.20
N SER A 2 10.53 58.67 -11.10
CA SER A 2 9.57 58.96 -12.18
C SER A 2 8.77 57.69 -12.54
N THR A 3 7.45 57.81 -12.57
CA THR A 3 6.44 56.89 -13.15
C THR A 3 5.88 57.53 -14.45
N PRO A 4 4.91 56.98 -15.23
CA PRO A 4 4.03 55.82 -14.99
C PRO A 4 3.73 54.89 -16.21
N GLY A 5 2.82 53.92 -16.00
CA GLY A 5 2.07 53.19 -17.05
C GLY A 5 1.54 51.83 -16.56
N THR A 6 0.31 51.64 -16.02
CA THR A 6 -1.04 51.56 -16.66
C THR A 6 -1.26 50.38 -17.62
N SER A 7 -2.38 49.62 -17.63
CA SER A 7 -3.52 49.47 -16.69
C SER A 7 -4.50 48.35 -17.14
N THR A 8 -5.11 47.61 -16.19
CA THR A 8 -6.47 46.99 -16.19
C THR A 8 -7.07 46.20 -17.40
N TRP A 9 -7.42 44.93 -17.13
CA TRP A 9 -8.68 44.18 -17.45
C TRP A 9 -9.79 44.83 -18.31
N PRO A 10 -10.53 44.09 -19.18
CA PRO A 10 -11.59 43.16 -18.70
C PRO A 10 -11.94 41.92 -19.57
N SER A 11 -12.87 41.09 -19.08
CA SER A 11 -13.53 39.96 -19.78
C SER A 11 -14.68 40.40 -20.71
N PRO A 12 -15.22 39.48 -21.54
CA PRO A 12 -16.68 39.42 -21.69
C PRO A 12 -17.28 37.99 -21.72
N LEU A 13 -18.61 37.92 -21.57
CA LEU A 13 -19.43 36.70 -21.54
C LEU A 13 -20.69 36.94 -22.41
N ARG A 14 -21.01 36.10 -23.43
CA ARG A 14 -22.41 35.85 -23.91
C ARG A 14 -22.60 34.82 -25.05
N THR A 15 -23.45 33.83 -24.77
CA THR A 15 -24.53 33.23 -25.60
C THR A 15 -24.35 32.85 -27.10
N LEU A 16 -24.32 31.53 -27.37
CA LEU A 16 -25.25 30.70 -28.18
C LEU A 16 -26.16 31.36 -29.27
N PRO A 17 -26.43 30.71 -30.44
CA PRO A 17 -27.32 29.51 -30.47
C PRO A 17 -27.20 28.41 -31.58
N THR A 18 -27.49 27.16 -31.19
CA THR A 18 -28.26 26.05 -31.84
C THR A 18 -28.04 25.52 -33.29
N ARG A 19 -27.94 24.17 -33.39
CA ARG A 19 -28.34 23.23 -34.50
C ARG A 19 -27.55 23.37 -35.84
N SER A 20 -27.33 22.33 -36.67
CA SER A 20 -28.05 21.06 -36.92
C SER A 20 -27.17 19.92 -37.53
N SER A 21 -27.74 18.70 -37.64
CA SER A 21 -27.28 17.55 -38.47
C SER A 21 -28.51 16.69 -38.84
N PRO A 22 -28.46 15.65 -39.72
CA PRO A 22 -27.42 15.18 -40.64
C PRO A 22 -27.92 15.20 -42.12
N PRO A 23 -27.45 14.31 -43.03
CA PRO A 23 -28.36 13.25 -43.52
C PRO A 23 -27.71 11.86 -43.79
N ARG A 24 -28.54 10.85 -44.12
CA ARG A 24 -28.19 9.50 -44.63
C ARG A 24 -29.03 9.14 -45.87
N VAL A 25 -28.39 8.65 -46.92
CA VAL A 25 -28.87 7.73 -48.01
C VAL A 25 -27.58 7.03 -48.52
N GLY A 26 -27.45 5.76 -48.94
CA GLY A 26 -28.32 4.74 -49.54
C GLY A 26 -27.98 4.57 -51.04
N ALA A 27 -27.95 3.41 -51.72
CA ALA A 27 -28.02 1.99 -51.33
C ALA A 27 -27.57 1.10 -52.54
N ALA A 28 -27.45 -0.24 -52.37
CA ALA A 28 -27.18 -1.26 -53.42
C ALA A 28 -25.79 -1.19 -54.13
N SER A 29 -25.29 -2.19 -54.88
CA SER A 29 -25.67 -3.60 -55.12
C SER A 29 -24.43 -4.46 -55.54
N SER A 30 -24.61 -5.78 -55.65
CA SER A 30 -23.61 -6.81 -56.02
C SER A 30 -23.17 -6.84 -57.50
N ILE A 31 -21.99 -7.43 -57.81
CA ILE A 31 -21.77 -8.48 -58.86
C ILE A 31 -20.34 -9.09 -58.79
N ARG A 32 -20.04 -10.13 -59.59
CA ARG A 32 -18.87 -11.05 -59.52
C ARG A 32 -17.82 -10.82 -60.63
N GLY A 33 -16.56 -11.23 -60.35
CA GLY A 33 -15.58 -11.73 -61.34
C GLY A 33 -14.84 -10.68 -62.20
N SER A 34 -13.78 -11.03 -62.96
CA SER A 34 -12.93 -12.25 -62.98
C SER A 34 -11.80 -12.14 -64.03
N THR A 35 -10.59 -12.71 -63.75
CA THR A 35 -9.57 -13.19 -64.74
C THR A 35 -8.92 -12.15 -65.71
N PHE A 36 -7.72 -12.30 -66.32
CA PHE A 36 -6.53 -13.19 -66.21
C PHE A 36 -5.36 -12.66 -67.09
N TRP A 37 -4.10 -13.03 -66.80
CA TRP A 37 -2.86 -12.89 -67.63
C TRP A 37 -2.50 -11.43 -68.08
N ASP A 38 -1.29 -11.00 -68.45
CA ASP A 38 0.11 -11.52 -68.49
C ASP A 38 1.07 -10.30 -68.26
N SER A 39 2.41 -10.25 -68.36
CA SER A 39 3.48 -11.18 -68.80
C SER A 39 4.84 -10.85 -68.11
N SER A 40 5.98 -11.24 -68.70
CA SER A 40 7.34 -10.75 -68.36
C SER A 40 8.23 -10.72 -69.62
N PRO A 41 9.38 -10.02 -69.60
CA PRO A 41 10.66 -10.69 -69.28
C PRO A 41 11.72 -9.76 -68.62
N ALA A 42 12.97 -10.17 -68.39
CA ALA A 42 13.51 -11.29 -67.59
C ALA A 42 15.06 -11.27 -67.65
N ALA A 43 15.77 -11.23 -66.52
CA ALA A 43 17.24 -11.40 -66.46
C ALA A 43 17.73 -11.88 -65.07
N PHE A 44 18.79 -12.68 -65.06
CA PHE A 44 19.41 -13.39 -63.91
C PHE A 44 20.95 -13.34 -64.09
N PRO A 45 21.80 -13.49 -63.03
CA PRO A 45 22.06 -14.84 -62.46
C PRO A 45 22.48 -14.95 -60.97
N ASN A 46 22.04 -16.05 -60.32
CA ASN A 46 22.77 -17.05 -59.49
C ASN A 46 23.65 -16.60 -58.28
N VAL A 47 23.90 -17.37 -57.21
CA VAL A 47 23.69 -18.79 -56.78
C VAL A 47 23.91 -18.85 -55.23
N THR A 48 23.67 -19.86 -54.39
CA THR A 48 22.60 -20.84 -53.96
C THR A 48 23.02 -21.29 -52.52
N THR A 49 22.55 -22.27 -51.71
CA THR A 49 21.52 -23.35 -51.57
C THR A 49 21.68 -23.87 -50.11
N SER A 50 20.77 -24.50 -49.36
CA SER A 50 19.32 -24.80 -49.42
C SER A 50 18.85 -25.40 -48.07
N GLU A 51 17.55 -25.59 -47.84
CA GLU A 51 17.02 -26.47 -46.78
C GLU A 51 17.17 -27.98 -47.12
N PRO A 52 16.67 -28.90 -46.26
CA PRO A 52 15.51 -29.70 -46.75
C PRO A 52 14.48 -30.22 -45.71
N SER A 53 13.19 -29.91 -45.94
CA SER A 53 11.97 -30.76 -45.92
C SER A 53 11.59 -31.77 -44.79
N MET A 54 10.28 -32.00 -44.64
CA MET A 54 9.62 -32.87 -43.64
C MET A 54 9.48 -34.36 -44.02
N ARG A 55 9.26 -35.25 -43.01
CA ARG A 55 8.31 -36.39 -43.07
C ARG A 55 7.57 -36.60 -41.73
N ARG A 56 6.34 -37.14 -41.79
CA ARG A 56 5.53 -37.59 -40.63
C ARG A 56 5.80 -39.06 -40.29
N TRP A 57 5.53 -39.48 -39.04
CA TRP A 57 4.90 -40.78 -38.70
C TRP A 57 4.30 -40.76 -37.27
N ASN A 58 3.32 -41.64 -36.99
CA ASN A 58 2.69 -41.82 -35.66
C ASN A 58 3.52 -42.74 -34.76
N VAL A 59 3.50 -42.50 -33.43
CA VAL A 59 3.77 -43.53 -32.40
C VAL A 59 2.83 -43.33 -31.19
N SER A 60 2.50 -44.41 -30.50
CA SER A 60 1.52 -44.51 -29.39
C SER A 60 2.16 -44.82 -28.03
N GLY A 61 1.45 -44.47 -26.94
CA GLY A 61 1.39 -45.25 -25.68
C GLY A 61 2.63 -45.34 -24.76
N PRO A 62 2.55 -44.93 -23.47
CA PRO A 62 3.66 -45.04 -22.51
C PRO A 62 3.64 -46.33 -21.65
N PRO A 63 4.82 -46.89 -21.28
CA PRO A 63 4.93 -47.90 -20.22
C PRO A 63 5.83 -47.51 -19.03
N ARG A 64 5.19 -47.41 -17.86
CA ARG A 64 5.62 -47.74 -16.47
C ARG A 64 7.13 -47.86 -16.11
N PHE A 65 7.51 -47.17 -15.03
CA PHE A 65 8.76 -47.36 -14.26
C PHE A 65 8.96 -48.79 -13.69
N ARG A 66 10.23 -49.18 -13.49
CA ARG A 66 10.68 -50.24 -12.57
C ARG A 66 11.93 -49.81 -11.78
N ARG A 67 12.35 -50.60 -10.77
CA ARG A 67 13.29 -50.19 -9.68
C ARG A 67 14.68 -50.85 -9.76
N TYR A 68 15.70 -50.11 -9.26
CA TYR A 68 16.92 -50.59 -8.56
C TYR A 68 17.96 -51.45 -9.36
N PRO A 69 19.20 -51.71 -8.85
CA PRO A 69 20.01 -51.01 -7.81
C PRO A 69 21.55 -50.87 -8.08
N SER A 70 22.23 -50.00 -7.30
CA SER A 70 23.66 -50.12 -6.87
C SER A 70 24.79 -50.04 -7.93
N THR A 71 26.11 -49.90 -7.65
CA THR A 71 26.95 -49.97 -6.42
C THR A 71 28.11 -48.93 -6.42
N ARG A 72 28.62 -48.57 -5.22
CA ARG A 72 30.03 -48.32 -4.77
C ARG A 72 31.06 -47.72 -5.77
N SER A 73 31.95 -46.79 -5.39
CA SER A 73 32.59 -46.47 -4.08
C SER A 73 32.96 -44.95 -4.00
N CYS A 74 33.81 -44.37 -3.12
CA CYS A 74 34.70 -44.88 -2.04
C CYS A 74 34.96 -43.83 -0.90
N GLU A 75 36.17 -43.85 -0.35
CA GLU A 75 36.84 -43.07 0.72
C GLU A 75 37.12 -41.56 0.44
N SER A 76 37.47 -40.71 1.43
CA SER A 76 37.71 -40.93 2.87
C SER A 76 37.43 -39.72 3.79
N THR A 77 37.04 -40.04 5.03
CA THR A 77 37.22 -39.34 6.34
C THR A 77 37.45 -37.83 6.44
N TRP A 78 36.63 -37.18 7.29
CA TRP A 78 37.11 -36.56 8.54
C TRP A 78 36.10 -36.81 9.68
N ARG A 79 36.49 -36.61 10.94
CA ARG A 79 35.78 -37.12 12.14
C ARG A 79 34.93 -36.07 12.85
N LEU A 80 33.79 -36.51 13.39
CA LEU A 80 33.10 -35.88 14.53
C LEU A 80 33.09 -36.85 15.73
N PRO A 81 33.34 -36.40 16.97
CA PRO A 81 33.08 -37.19 18.16
C PRO A 81 31.59 -37.16 18.53
N ARG A 82 31.06 -38.27 19.08
CA ARG A 82 29.69 -38.34 19.61
C ARG A 82 29.66 -39.18 20.88
N LEU A 83 28.88 -38.70 21.86
CA LEU A 83 28.21 -39.43 22.95
C LEU A 83 29.08 -40.14 24.02
N SER A 84 28.68 -39.96 25.28
CA SER A 84 28.18 -41.07 26.10
C SER A 84 27.24 -40.55 27.20
N PRO A 85 26.18 -41.30 27.58
CA PRO A 85 25.21 -40.91 28.62
C PRO A 85 25.49 -41.58 29.98
N SER A 86 24.82 -41.12 31.05
CA SER A 86 24.70 -41.86 32.31
C SER A 86 23.43 -41.52 33.11
N SER A 87 23.09 -42.39 34.06
CA SER A 87 21.94 -42.41 35.00
C SER A 87 22.29 -43.48 36.09
N PRO A 88 21.51 -43.78 37.17
CA PRO A 88 20.15 -43.32 37.54
C PRO A 88 19.94 -42.99 39.05
N HIS A 89 18.67 -42.86 39.49
CA HIS A 89 18.16 -43.03 40.89
C HIS A 89 18.50 -41.94 41.95
N ARG A 90 17.73 -41.69 43.03
CA ARG A 90 16.37 -42.11 43.51
C ARG A 90 15.74 -40.97 44.40
N PRO A 91 14.48 -41.07 44.92
CA PRO A 91 13.70 -39.90 45.42
C PRO A 91 13.37 -39.84 46.92
N GLU A 92 12.93 -38.66 47.39
CA GLU A 92 12.12 -38.35 48.61
C GLU A 92 11.60 -36.88 48.51
N ARG A 93 10.55 -36.38 49.19
CA ARG A 93 9.22 -36.89 49.64
C ARG A 93 8.27 -35.67 49.84
N PRO A 94 6.93 -35.81 49.92
CA PRO A 94 5.97 -34.69 49.95
C PRO A 94 5.54 -34.27 51.37
N PHE A 95 4.83 -33.13 51.49
CA PHE A 95 4.11 -32.71 52.69
C PHE A 95 2.58 -32.59 52.45
N HIS A 96 1.79 -33.18 53.35
CA HIS A 96 0.38 -32.83 53.61
C HIS A 96 0.33 -31.69 54.64
N GLY A 97 -0.78 -31.00 54.94
CA GLY A 97 -2.18 -31.05 54.48
C GLY A 97 -2.85 -29.68 54.75
N THR A 98 -4.17 -29.49 54.85
CA THR A 98 -5.27 -30.42 55.13
C THR A 98 -6.60 -29.92 54.49
N SER A 99 -7.61 -30.79 54.46
CA SER A 99 -9.03 -30.52 54.10
C SER A 99 -9.88 -30.39 55.40
N PRO A 100 -11.24 -30.23 55.43
CA PRO A 100 -12.23 -30.61 54.41
C PRO A 100 -13.47 -29.67 54.23
N SER A 101 -14.44 -30.18 53.46
CA SER A 101 -15.84 -29.75 53.26
C SER A 101 -16.10 -28.63 52.22
N GLY A 102 -17.18 -28.70 51.42
CA GLY A 102 -18.11 -29.84 51.28
C GLY A 102 -19.25 -29.62 50.27
N SER A 103 -19.82 -30.74 49.80
CA SER A 103 -21.11 -30.89 49.09
C SER A 103 -21.46 -29.98 47.89
N SER A 104 -21.54 -30.62 46.72
CA SER A 104 -22.37 -30.22 45.58
C SER A 104 -23.86 -30.04 45.93
N TRP A 105 -24.59 -29.24 45.14
CA TRP A 105 -26.02 -29.50 44.81
C TRP A 105 -26.38 -29.07 43.38
N ARG A 106 -27.60 -29.41 42.96
CA ARG A 106 -28.13 -29.34 41.57
C ARG A 106 -29.61 -28.92 41.62
N ALA A 107 -30.09 -28.28 40.55
CA ALA A 107 -31.50 -28.16 40.13
C ALA A 107 -32.43 -27.13 40.84
N GLU A 108 -32.77 -26.07 40.09
CA GLU A 108 -34.16 -25.74 39.67
C GLU A 108 -35.19 -25.17 40.71
N PRO A 109 -36.44 -24.75 40.35
CA PRO A 109 -36.80 -23.34 40.54
C PRO A 109 -38.17 -23.03 41.22
N ALA A 110 -38.39 -21.74 41.53
CA ALA A 110 -39.71 -21.10 41.68
C ALA A 110 -39.58 -19.58 41.36
N ALA A 111 -40.49 -18.82 40.73
CA ALA A 111 -41.93 -18.90 40.41
C ALA A 111 -42.88 -18.17 41.39
N GLY A 112 -43.73 -17.29 40.84
CA GLY A 112 -44.81 -16.55 41.53
C GLY A 112 -44.63 -15.01 41.50
N GLY A 113 -45.60 -14.19 41.04
CA GLY A 113 -46.85 -14.54 40.34
C GLY A 113 -47.77 -13.32 40.07
N GLY A 114 -48.65 -13.44 39.06
CA GLY A 114 -49.68 -12.45 38.70
C GLY A 114 -49.22 -11.29 37.79
N GLY A 115 -49.98 -10.83 36.79
CA GLY A 115 -51.25 -11.33 36.24
C GLY A 115 -52.15 -10.20 35.72
N ILE A 116 -52.97 -10.47 34.68
CA ILE A 116 -54.03 -9.59 34.10
C ILE A 116 -53.48 -8.33 33.37
N GLU A 117 -53.99 -7.88 32.21
CA GLU A 117 -54.49 -8.54 30.99
C GLU A 117 -54.60 -7.48 29.86
N ASP A 118 -54.77 -7.95 28.63
CA ASP A 118 -55.39 -7.30 27.44
C ASP A 118 -55.37 -5.77 27.19
N GLY A 119 -55.02 -5.45 25.93
CA GLY A 119 -55.96 -4.68 25.10
C GLY A 119 -55.38 -3.53 24.25
N PRO A 120 -55.52 -3.56 22.91
CA PRO A 120 -55.06 -2.47 22.03
C PRO A 120 -56.20 -1.77 21.25
N GLU A 121 -56.06 -0.46 21.01
CA GLU A 121 -56.49 0.25 19.78
C GLU A 121 -55.71 1.59 19.70
N SER A 122 -55.14 2.05 18.58
CA SER A 122 -55.73 2.41 17.28
C SER A 122 -56.52 3.73 17.29
N ALA A 123 -55.90 4.81 16.79
CA ALA A 123 -56.60 5.99 16.26
C ALA A 123 -55.69 6.81 15.31
N ARG A 124 -56.28 7.39 14.25
CA ARG A 124 -55.64 8.34 13.33
C ARG A 124 -56.25 9.73 13.50
N THR A 125 -55.49 10.81 13.31
CA THR A 125 -56.07 12.10 12.89
C THR A 125 -55.13 12.85 11.94
N ARG A 126 -55.71 13.64 11.02
CA ARG A 126 -55.00 14.39 9.96
C ARG A 126 -55.35 15.89 10.02
N LEU A 127 -54.42 16.72 9.51
CA LEU A 127 -54.66 17.96 8.74
C LEU A 127 -55.58 19.06 9.31
N LYS A 128 -54.98 20.22 9.61
CA LYS A 128 -55.11 21.54 8.90
C LYS A 128 -54.26 22.57 9.67
N LEU A 129 -53.43 23.45 9.09
CA LEU A 129 -53.46 24.24 7.84
C LEU A 129 -54.43 25.43 7.91
N GLN A 130 -53.90 26.60 8.28
CA GLN A 130 -54.47 27.93 7.99
C GLN A 130 -53.38 28.89 7.46
N ARG A 131 -53.79 30.06 6.97
CA ARG A 131 -53.03 30.86 5.98
C ARG A 131 -52.89 32.35 6.36
N ARG A 132 -51.74 32.92 5.97
CA ARG A 132 -51.51 34.28 5.44
C ARG A 132 -52.08 35.50 6.18
N GLY A 133 -51.18 36.37 6.62
CA GLY A 133 -51.38 37.84 6.66
C GLY A 133 -50.24 38.56 5.91
N ARG A 134 -50.55 39.62 5.16
CA ARG A 134 -49.57 40.47 4.42
C ARG A 134 -49.94 41.95 4.59
N ARG A 135 -48.95 42.80 4.89
CA ARG A 135 -48.76 44.22 4.48
C ARG A 135 -47.29 44.55 4.85
N ILE A 136 -46.37 45.00 3.99
CA ILE A 136 -46.32 45.99 2.90
C ILE A 136 -45.88 47.39 3.38
N LEU A 137 -44.63 47.71 3.01
CA LEU A 137 -44.00 49.01 2.71
C LEU A 137 -44.27 50.26 3.57
N THR A 138 -43.17 50.91 3.96
CA THR A 138 -42.81 52.24 3.40
C THR A 138 -41.29 52.43 3.37
N GLN A 139 -40.79 53.20 2.39
CA GLN A 139 -39.43 53.77 2.38
C GLN A 139 -39.54 55.28 2.56
N THR A 140 -38.52 55.90 3.16
CA THR A 140 -38.15 57.29 2.86
C THR A 140 -36.62 57.45 2.83
N ARG A 141 -36.16 58.41 2.02
CA ARG A 141 -34.78 58.92 1.93
C ARG A 141 -34.81 60.36 2.54
N SER A 142 -33.75 61.19 2.65
CA SER A 142 -32.38 61.15 2.12
C SER A 142 -31.47 62.20 2.81
N ARG A 143 -30.13 62.02 2.74
CA ARG A 143 -29.06 63.05 2.62
C ARG A 143 -28.85 64.10 3.73
N ILE A 144 -27.58 64.29 4.10
CA ILE A 144 -26.73 65.49 3.80
C ILE A 144 -25.24 65.08 3.94
N TRP A 145 -24.34 65.82 3.28
CA TRP A 145 -22.88 65.64 3.13
C TRP A 145 -22.30 67.01 2.70
N PRO A 146 -20.99 67.32 2.75
CA PRO A 146 -19.87 66.74 3.51
C PRO A 146 -19.00 67.80 4.24
N LEU A 147 -17.90 67.40 4.89
CA LEU A 147 -16.65 68.18 5.05
C LEU A 147 -15.50 67.16 5.25
N LEU A 148 -14.74 66.80 4.21
CA LEU A 148 -13.52 67.47 3.69
C LEU A 148 -12.31 67.47 4.65
N SER A 149 -11.75 66.28 4.76
CA SER A 149 -10.34 65.89 4.75
C SER A 149 -9.24 66.93 4.42
N LEU A 150 -8.04 66.60 4.94
CA LEU A 150 -6.69 66.68 4.33
C LEU A 150 -5.66 67.71 4.87
N LEU A 151 -4.47 67.16 5.17
CA LEU A 151 -3.10 67.70 5.11
C LEU A 151 -2.46 68.49 6.28
N THR A 152 -1.13 68.28 6.34
CA THR A 152 -0.08 68.86 7.22
C THR A 152 -0.09 68.42 8.70
N LEU A 153 1.05 68.02 9.31
CA LEU A 153 2.39 67.71 8.75
C LEU A 153 3.07 66.58 9.55
N VAL A 154 4.21 66.07 9.07
CA VAL A 154 4.97 64.95 9.65
C VAL A 154 6.09 65.43 10.57
N GLY A 155 6.23 64.78 11.73
CA GLY A 155 7.54 64.50 12.34
C GLY A 155 7.96 65.33 13.55
N LEU A 156 8.10 64.65 14.71
CA LEU A 156 9.06 64.83 15.82
C LEU A 156 8.67 63.78 16.89
N VAL A 157 9.26 62.57 16.92
CA VAL A 157 10.59 62.21 17.46
C VAL A 157 10.60 62.07 18.99
N VAL A 158 10.65 60.80 19.43
CA VAL A 158 11.27 60.24 20.65
C VAL A 158 10.83 60.75 22.03
N GLY A 159 10.37 59.81 22.87
CA GLY A 159 10.89 59.67 24.23
C GLY A 159 9.88 59.59 25.39
N ALA A 160 9.98 58.51 26.18
CA ALA A 160 9.50 58.36 27.56
C ALA A 160 7.97 58.46 27.84
N CYS A 161 7.41 57.83 28.89
CA CYS A 161 7.74 56.54 29.52
C CYS A 161 6.56 56.04 30.37
N THR A 162 6.49 54.71 30.56
CA THR A 162 5.87 54.00 31.72
C THR A 162 4.34 54.04 31.98
N GLN A 163 3.90 52.97 32.65
CA GLN A 163 2.61 52.72 33.34
C GLN A 163 1.29 52.50 32.55
N GLN A 164 1.10 51.21 32.21
CA GLN A 164 0.12 50.35 32.91
C GLN A 164 -1.39 50.62 32.71
N GLY A 165 -1.93 50.04 31.63
CA GLY A 165 -3.35 49.68 31.52
C GLY A 165 -3.49 48.18 31.22
N GLY A 166 -4.16 47.42 32.09
CA GLY A 166 -4.28 45.96 31.95
C GLY A 166 -5.36 45.52 30.96
N GLY A 167 -4.97 45.11 29.76
CA GLY A 167 -5.86 44.38 28.84
C GLY A 167 -5.96 42.89 29.22
N PRO A 168 -7.09 42.22 28.97
CA PRO A 168 -7.25 40.80 29.25
C PRO A 168 -6.31 39.97 28.36
N SER A 169 -5.36 39.27 28.96
CA SER A 169 -4.39 38.45 28.23
C SER A 169 -5.09 37.20 27.67
N THR A 170 -5.46 37.24 26.38
CA THR A 170 -5.80 36.04 25.59
C THR A 170 -4.53 35.24 25.29
N GLY A 171 -3.84 34.82 26.35
CA GLY A 171 -2.61 34.03 26.34
C GLY A 171 -2.90 32.57 26.00
N GLY A 172 -3.41 32.32 24.80
CA GLY A 172 -3.47 30.99 24.19
C GLY A 172 -2.07 30.52 23.83
N GLY A 173 -1.23 30.27 24.84
CA GLY A 173 0.14 29.82 24.67
C GLY A 173 0.14 28.47 23.96
N ALA A 174 0.77 28.40 22.79
CA ALA A 174 1.05 27.14 22.15
C ALA A 174 1.96 26.32 23.08
N SER A 175 1.43 25.22 23.62
CA SER A 175 2.17 24.34 24.52
C SER A 175 3.47 23.90 23.86
N ALA A 176 4.59 24.33 24.42
CA ALA A 176 5.91 24.08 23.85
C ALA A 176 6.21 22.58 23.76
N ALA A 177 6.96 22.19 22.73
CA ALA A 177 7.48 20.84 22.60
C ALA A 177 8.37 20.49 23.81
N ASP A 178 8.24 19.28 24.34
CA ASP A 178 9.16 18.77 25.34
C ASP A 178 10.48 18.38 24.64
N PRO A 179 11.63 18.99 24.99
CA PRO A 179 12.92 18.65 24.37
C PRO A 179 13.34 17.20 24.62
N ASN A 180 12.80 16.57 25.67
CA ASN A 180 12.98 15.17 26.07
C ASN A 180 11.78 14.29 25.67
N GLY A 181 10.86 14.80 24.84
CA GLY A 181 9.59 14.17 24.53
C GLY A 181 9.71 12.75 23.96
N GLU A 182 8.93 11.83 24.52
CA GLU A 182 8.75 10.47 24.02
C GLU A 182 7.33 10.27 23.45
N LEU A 183 7.27 9.60 22.30
CA LEU A 183 6.04 9.09 21.69
C LEU A 183 6.00 7.55 21.76
N VAL A 184 4.89 6.98 22.25
CA VAL A 184 4.68 5.52 22.27
C VAL A 184 3.56 5.11 21.30
N THR A 185 3.87 4.19 20.38
CA THR A 185 2.95 3.70 19.33
C THR A 185 2.91 2.18 19.32
N ASN A 186 1.82 1.57 18.84
CA ASN A 186 1.74 0.13 18.58
C ASN A 186 2.09 -0.19 17.11
N MET A 187 2.98 -1.15 16.87
CA MET A 187 3.28 -1.70 15.52
C MET A 187 2.65 -3.08 15.27
N GLY A 188 1.87 -3.61 16.22
CA GLY A 188 1.11 -4.85 16.10
C GLY A 188 1.95 -6.09 16.42
N THR A 189 2.83 -6.50 15.51
CA THR A 189 3.64 -7.72 15.64
C THR A 189 5.12 -7.44 15.43
N GLU A 190 5.95 -8.41 15.80
CA GLU A 190 7.34 -8.51 15.33
C GLU A 190 7.38 -8.45 13.78
N PRO A 191 8.30 -7.69 13.16
CA PRO A 191 8.52 -7.68 11.71
C PRO A 191 9.24 -8.96 11.26
N ALA A 192 8.99 -9.45 10.04
CA ALA A 192 9.65 -10.67 9.55
C ALA A 192 11.11 -10.40 9.15
N THR A 193 11.38 -9.17 8.71
CA THR A 193 12.70 -8.56 8.61
C THR A 193 12.55 -7.02 8.63
N ILE A 194 13.65 -6.30 8.85
CA ILE A 194 13.76 -4.84 8.64
C ILE A 194 14.96 -4.52 7.74
N ASP A 195 15.43 -5.51 6.98
CA ASP A 195 16.46 -5.34 5.95
C ASP A 195 15.84 -4.57 4.77
N PRO A 196 16.29 -3.33 4.47
CA PRO A 196 15.60 -2.47 3.50
C PRO A 196 15.53 -3.05 2.08
N GLN A 197 16.43 -3.97 1.72
CA GLN A 197 16.44 -4.63 0.42
C GLN A 197 15.78 -6.02 0.43
N VAL A 198 15.09 -6.41 1.51
CA VAL A 198 14.34 -7.68 1.64
C VAL A 198 12.91 -7.49 2.17
N GLU A 199 12.68 -6.50 3.04
CA GLU A 199 11.37 -6.22 3.65
C GLU A 199 10.26 -5.88 2.63
N SER A 200 9.00 -6.04 3.02
CA SER A 200 7.88 -6.01 2.06
C SER A 200 6.53 -5.53 2.64
N PHE A 201 6.46 -5.18 3.92
CA PHE A 201 5.21 -4.76 4.56
C PHE A 201 5.33 -3.39 5.24
N VAL A 202 4.22 -2.64 5.26
CA VAL A 202 4.14 -1.25 5.75
C VAL A 202 4.70 -1.07 7.17
N GLN A 203 4.51 -2.04 8.08
CA GLN A 203 5.08 -1.96 9.43
C GLN A 203 6.61 -2.16 9.48
N GLU A 204 7.19 -2.88 8.53
CA GLU A 204 8.64 -3.11 8.37
C GLU A 204 9.29 -1.85 7.78
N ILE A 205 8.73 -1.38 6.66
CA ILE A 205 9.07 -0.12 5.98
C ILE A 205 8.98 1.06 6.96
N GLY A 206 7.99 1.05 7.86
CA GLY A 206 7.82 2.03 8.93
C GLY A 206 8.90 2.00 10.02
N VAL A 207 9.70 0.93 10.14
CA VAL A 207 10.95 0.88 10.92
C VAL A 207 12.07 1.53 10.10
N THR A 208 12.30 1.02 8.88
CA THR A 208 13.38 1.48 7.99
C THR A 208 13.34 2.98 7.76
N MET A 209 12.19 3.54 7.40
CA MET A 209 12.07 4.97 7.03
C MET A 209 12.20 5.94 8.23
N LYS A 210 12.27 5.44 9.48
CA LYS A 210 12.71 6.25 10.64
C LYS A 210 14.24 6.30 10.77
N VAL A 211 14.94 5.25 10.35
CA VAL A 211 16.38 5.04 10.55
C VAL A 211 17.20 5.38 9.29
N TYR A 212 16.58 5.32 8.11
CA TYR A 212 17.19 5.52 6.80
C TYR A 212 16.48 6.60 5.98
N GLU A 213 17.15 7.11 4.95
CA GLU A 213 16.61 8.06 3.97
C GLU A 213 17.16 7.76 2.57
N ALA A 214 16.27 7.69 1.57
CA ALA A 214 16.61 7.46 0.16
C ALA A 214 17.06 8.75 -0.56
N LEU A 215 17.35 8.67 -1.87
CA LEU A 215 17.72 9.84 -2.68
C LEU A 215 16.58 10.86 -2.72
N MET A 216 15.35 10.37 -2.89
CA MET A 216 14.11 11.15 -2.90
C MET A 216 13.25 10.82 -1.67
N THR A 217 12.18 11.58 -1.47
CA THR A 217 11.05 11.24 -0.59
C THR A 217 9.79 11.86 -1.19
N PHE A 218 8.64 11.78 -0.50
CA PHE A 218 7.37 12.30 -1.02
C PHE A 218 6.91 13.54 -0.25
N ASP A 219 6.36 14.52 -0.97
CA ASP A 219 5.73 15.69 -0.37
C ASP A 219 4.40 15.29 0.29
N LEU A 220 4.27 15.53 1.60
CA LEU A 220 3.14 15.08 2.44
C LEU A 220 1.75 15.59 1.99
N LYS A 221 1.69 16.56 1.07
CA LYS A 221 0.44 17.23 0.62
C LYS A 221 0.03 16.85 -0.79
N THR A 222 0.99 16.53 -1.65
CA THR A 222 0.78 16.26 -3.08
C THR A 222 1.20 14.86 -3.51
N GLY A 223 1.89 14.12 -2.64
CA GLY A 223 2.40 12.78 -2.92
C GLY A 223 3.54 12.72 -3.94
N LYS A 224 4.03 13.87 -4.41
CA LYS A 224 5.03 13.94 -5.48
C LYS A 224 6.43 13.67 -4.95
N PRO A 225 7.29 12.96 -5.72
CA PRO A 225 8.71 12.83 -5.39
C PRO A 225 9.41 14.20 -5.30
N ILE A 226 10.17 14.39 -4.23
CA ILE A 226 10.95 15.58 -3.90
C ILE A 226 12.35 15.18 -3.35
N PRO A 227 13.37 16.06 -3.39
CA PRO A 227 14.74 15.69 -3.05
C PRO A 227 14.97 15.48 -1.54
N ALA A 228 15.46 14.30 -1.15
CA ALA A 228 15.70 13.90 0.23
C ALA A 228 17.20 13.96 0.58
N ALA A 229 17.94 12.85 0.41
CA ALA A 229 19.41 12.87 0.43
C ALA A 229 20.01 13.51 -0.84
N ALA A 230 19.30 13.45 -1.97
CA ALA A 230 19.57 14.30 -3.12
C ALA A 230 19.30 15.77 -2.77
N LYS A 231 20.13 16.66 -3.33
CA LYS A 231 20.07 18.10 -3.08
C LYS A 231 18.87 18.76 -3.76
N ASP A 232 18.72 18.44 -5.05
CA ASP A 232 17.79 18.99 -6.03
C ASP A 232 17.13 17.84 -6.82
N MET A 233 16.16 18.14 -7.69
CA MET A 233 15.60 17.13 -8.61
C MET A 233 16.68 16.64 -9.58
N PRO A 234 16.68 15.35 -9.99
CA PRO A 234 17.71 14.81 -10.86
C PRO A 234 17.73 15.46 -12.24
N LYS A 235 18.91 15.53 -12.83
CA LYS A 235 19.07 15.81 -14.25
C LYS A 235 18.66 14.57 -15.05
N VAL A 236 17.61 14.70 -15.83
CA VAL A 236 17.12 13.64 -16.74
C VAL A 236 17.65 13.89 -18.15
N SER A 237 18.03 12.82 -18.87
CA SER A 237 18.41 12.89 -20.28
C SER A 237 17.20 13.10 -21.21
N SER A 238 17.45 13.60 -22.43
CA SER A 238 16.41 13.89 -23.42
C SER A 238 15.66 12.67 -23.96
N ASP A 239 16.20 11.46 -23.76
CA ASP A 239 15.55 10.17 -24.06
C ASP A 239 14.84 9.55 -22.84
N GLY A 240 14.92 10.19 -21.67
CA GLY A 240 14.35 9.70 -20.41
C GLY A 240 15.06 8.49 -19.80
N LYS A 241 16.20 8.05 -20.34
CA LYS A 241 16.90 6.81 -19.92
C LYS A 241 18.09 7.01 -18.98
N SER A 242 18.41 8.24 -18.57
CA SER A 242 19.47 8.53 -17.59
C SER A 242 18.99 9.55 -16.56
N TYR A 243 19.18 9.24 -15.29
CA TYR A 243 18.82 10.08 -14.14
C TYR A 243 20.04 10.30 -13.25
N THR A 244 20.54 11.53 -13.18
CA THR A 244 21.69 11.91 -12.33
C THR A 244 21.20 12.72 -11.12
N TYR A 245 21.43 12.19 -9.91
CA TYR A 245 21.14 12.84 -8.63
C TYR A 245 22.43 13.35 -8.01
N THR A 246 22.50 14.65 -7.70
CA THR A 246 23.57 15.23 -6.89
C THR A 246 23.19 15.14 -5.41
N LEU A 247 24.02 14.53 -4.58
CA LEU A 247 23.80 14.46 -3.13
C LEU A 247 23.96 15.82 -2.44
N ARG A 248 23.34 15.96 -1.26
CA ARG A 248 23.62 17.07 -0.34
C ARG A 248 25.05 16.94 0.22
N ASP A 249 25.69 18.08 0.42
CA ASP A 249 27.02 18.15 1.01
C ASP A 249 26.99 17.78 2.51
N GLY A 250 28.01 17.06 2.98
CA GLY A 250 28.19 16.76 4.41
C GLY A 250 27.23 15.72 5.01
N LEU A 251 26.56 14.89 4.20
CA LEU A 251 25.73 13.78 4.68
C LEU A 251 26.53 12.81 5.56
N LYS A 252 25.84 12.25 6.56
CA LYS A 252 26.41 11.33 7.55
C LYS A 252 25.46 10.20 7.91
N TYR A 253 26.05 9.11 8.36
CA TYR A 253 25.39 8.07 9.12
C TYR A 253 25.17 8.48 10.58
N SER A 254 24.29 7.75 11.26
CA SER A 254 24.02 7.89 12.70
C SER A 254 25.25 7.71 13.60
N ASP A 255 26.24 6.90 13.20
CA ASP A 255 27.54 6.79 13.89
C ASP A 255 28.53 7.93 13.57
N GLY A 256 28.11 8.93 12.79
CA GLY A 256 28.89 10.12 12.45
C GLY A 256 29.87 9.95 11.29
N LYS A 257 30.02 8.74 10.72
CA LYS A 257 30.78 8.54 9.47
C LYS A 257 30.13 9.31 8.33
N ALA A 258 30.94 9.82 7.40
CA ALA A 258 30.45 10.43 6.17
C ALA A 258 29.72 9.40 5.29
N LEU A 259 28.78 9.89 4.47
CA LEU A 259 27.97 9.11 3.55
C LEU A 259 28.07 9.73 2.14
N GLY A 260 28.27 8.91 1.11
CA GLY A 260 28.42 9.35 -0.27
C GLY A 260 27.65 8.52 -1.29
N ALA A 261 27.86 8.83 -2.57
CA ALA A 261 27.14 8.22 -3.69
C ALA A 261 27.39 6.70 -3.84
N ASN A 262 28.54 6.19 -3.37
CA ASN A 262 28.84 4.75 -3.37
C ASN A 262 27.97 3.96 -2.38
N ASP A 263 27.53 4.56 -1.27
CA ASP A 263 26.65 3.92 -0.29
C ASP A 263 25.27 3.60 -0.88
N PHE A 264 24.72 4.55 -1.65
CA PHE A 264 23.51 4.32 -2.44
C PHE A 264 23.73 3.25 -3.50
N LYS A 265 24.84 3.32 -4.25
CA LYS A 265 25.18 2.29 -5.25
C LYS A 265 25.27 0.89 -4.62
N TYR A 266 25.74 0.75 -3.38
CA TYR A 266 25.73 -0.52 -2.66
C TYR A 266 24.32 -0.97 -2.23
N GLY A 267 23.47 -0.05 -1.73
CA GLY A 267 22.05 -0.36 -1.45
C GLY A 267 21.33 -0.90 -2.70
N TRP A 268 21.49 -0.23 -3.84
CA TRP A 268 20.95 -0.67 -5.13
C TRP A 268 21.64 -1.96 -5.66
N GLN A 269 22.91 -2.21 -5.32
CA GLN A 269 23.54 -3.52 -5.57
C GLN A 269 22.82 -4.62 -4.81
N ARG A 270 22.53 -4.44 -3.51
CA ARG A 270 21.83 -5.45 -2.70
C ARG A 270 20.42 -5.72 -3.23
N LEU A 271 19.71 -4.69 -3.67
CA LEU A 271 18.36 -4.81 -4.24
C LEU A 271 18.31 -5.73 -5.45
N CYS A 272 19.31 -5.65 -6.34
CA CYS A 272 19.40 -6.48 -7.54
C CYS A 272 20.16 -7.81 -7.32
N ASP A 273 20.83 -8.02 -6.18
CA ASP A 273 21.66 -9.21 -5.95
C ASP A 273 20.79 -10.47 -5.72
N PRO A 274 20.89 -11.51 -6.58
CA PRO A 274 20.10 -12.73 -6.42
C PRO A 274 20.50 -13.57 -5.20
N ALA A 275 21.60 -13.23 -4.51
CA ALA A 275 21.90 -13.79 -3.19
C ALA A 275 21.11 -13.10 -2.04
N THR A 276 20.63 -11.87 -2.25
CA THR A 276 19.75 -11.14 -1.32
C THR A 276 18.28 -11.48 -1.57
N ALA A 277 17.88 -11.57 -2.85
CA ALA A 277 16.58 -12.10 -3.29
C ALA A 277 15.33 -11.49 -2.61
N GLY A 278 15.36 -10.18 -2.32
CA GLY A 278 14.24 -9.45 -1.73
C GLY A 278 13.04 -9.31 -2.67
N GLU A 279 11.83 -9.31 -2.11
CA GLU A 279 10.59 -9.37 -2.91
C GLU A 279 10.33 -8.11 -3.73
N TYR A 280 10.91 -6.97 -3.32
CA TYR A 280 10.81 -5.69 -4.03
C TYR A 280 11.93 -5.45 -5.06
N ALA A 281 12.80 -6.44 -5.34
CA ALA A 281 13.87 -6.34 -6.36
C ALA A 281 13.37 -5.87 -7.74
N PHE A 282 12.11 -6.19 -8.08
CA PHE A 282 11.47 -5.77 -9.33
C PHE A 282 11.44 -4.25 -9.54
N THR A 283 11.39 -3.46 -8.47
CA THR A 283 11.41 -2.00 -8.57
C THR A 283 12.72 -1.49 -9.20
N GLY A 284 13.82 -2.24 -9.00
CA GLY A 284 15.11 -1.99 -9.63
C GLY A 284 15.22 -2.46 -11.09
N TYR A 285 14.29 -3.28 -11.61
CA TYR A 285 14.43 -3.92 -12.94
C TYR A 285 14.50 -2.92 -14.10
N ILE A 286 13.96 -1.72 -13.93
CA ILE A 286 14.08 -0.61 -14.88
C ILE A 286 15.54 -0.12 -15.03
N VAL A 287 16.40 -0.33 -14.03
CA VAL A 287 17.84 -0.04 -14.09
C VAL A 287 18.56 -1.12 -14.89
N ALA A 288 19.39 -0.70 -15.85
CA ALA A 288 19.91 -1.57 -16.90
C ALA A 288 20.76 -2.73 -16.36
N GLY A 289 20.27 -3.96 -16.55
CA GLY A 289 20.91 -5.19 -16.10
C GLY A 289 20.40 -5.75 -14.77
N CYS A 290 19.55 -5.04 -14.02
CA CYS A 290 19.04 -5.53 -12.74
C CYS A 290 18.19 -6.79 -12.90
N GLU A 291 17.16 -6.79 -13.77
CA GLU A 291 16.31 -7.97 -14.06
C GLU A 291 17.15 -9.18 -14.51
N ALA A 292 18.11 -8.93 -15.41
CA ALA A 292 18.96 -9.98 -15.99
C ALA A 292 19.97 -10.59 -15.01
N TRP A 293 20.36 -9.86 -13.96
CA TRP A 293 21.22 -10.38 -12.89
C TRP A 293 20.40 -11.01 -11.75
N ASN A 294 19.29 -10.39 -11.34
CA ASN A 294 18.43 -10.87 -10.27
C ASN A 294 17.70 -12.17 -10.64
N GLY A 295 17.41 -12.39 -11.93
CA GLY A 295 16.81 -13.62 -12.45
C GLY A 295 17.75 -14.85 -12.49
N MET A 296 19.00 -14.73 -12.04
CA MET A 296 19.98 -15.84 -12.00
C MET A 296 19.92 -16.60 -10.67
N ASP A 297 20.24 -17.89 -10.68
CA ASP A 297 20.38 -18.69 -9.45
C ASP A 297 21.86 -18.83 -9.06
N PRO A 298 22.34 -18.18 -7.98
CA PRO A 298 23.76 -18.21 -7.59
C PRO A 298 24.24 -19.58 -7.08
N LYS A 299 23.37 -20.59 -7.01
CA LYS A 299 23.69 -21.98 -6.66
C LYS A 299 23.62 -22.94 -7.87
N LYS A 300 23.17 -22.48 -9.05
CA LYS A 300 23.05 -23.30 -10.27
C LYS A 300 23.72 -22.69 -11.50
N ASP A 301 23.71 -21.37 -11.64
CA ASP A 301 24.28 -20.68 -12.79
C ASP A 301 25.81 -20.59 -12.71
N ASP A 302 26.42 -20.40 -13.88
CA ASP A 302 27.87 -20.26 -14.01
C ASP A 302 28.39 -18.99 -13.27
N PRO A 303 29.39 -19.12 -12.37
CA PRO A 303 29.90 -17.98 -11.61
C PRO A 303 30.49 -16.85 -12.47
N ALA A 304 31.05 -17.14 -13.65
CA ALA A 304 31.58 -16.10 -14.53
C ALA A 304 30.46 -15.32 -15.23
N LYS A 305 29.37 -15.99 -15.63
CA LYS A 305 28.13 -15.32 -16.08
C LYS A 305 27.51 -14.47 -14.98
N LEU A 306 27.43 -14.98 -13.74
CA LEU A 306 26.90 -14.24 -12.59
C LEU A 306 27.72 -12.98 -12.31
N ALA A 307 29.06 -13.09 -12.34
CA ALA A 307 29.96 -11.95 -12.20
C ALA A 307 29.85 -10.95 -13.37
N ALA A 308 29.67 -11.43 -14.60
CA ALA A 308 29.46 -10.58 -15.77
C ALA A 308 28.13 -9.82 -15.70
N ALA A 309 27.03 -10.47 -15.30
CA ALA A 309 25.73 -9.84 -15.09
C ALA A 309 25.79 -8.80 -13.95
N LYS A 310 26.40 -9.13 -12.81
CA LYS A 310 26.68 -8.18 -11.73
C LYS A 310 27.47 -6.97 -12.22
N LYS A 311 28.52 -7.19 -13.02
CA LYS A 311 29.30 -6.09 -13.61
C LYS A 311 28.45 -5.23 -14.55
N THR A 312 27.66 -5.83 -15.44
CA THR A 312 26.78 -5.08 -16.36
C THR A 312 25.78 -4.19 -15.61
N PHE A 313 25.19 -4.69 -14.52
CA PHE A 313 24.37 -3.87 -13.63
C PHE A 313 25.18 -2.76 -12.95
N LEU A 314 26.34 -3.07 -12.36
CA LEU A 314 27.18 -2.08 -11.67
C LEU A 314 27.79 -1.03 -12.61
N ASP A 315 27.94 -1.32 -13.90
CA ASP A 315 28.33 -0.35 -14.93
C ASP A 315 27.17 0.62 -15.29
N SER A 316 25.92 0.26 -14.99
CA SER A 316 24.73 1.10 -15.23
C SER A 316 24.53 2.19 -14.17
N ILE A 317 25.13 2.03 -12.99
CA ILE A 317 25.10 3.01 -11.90
C ILE A 317 26.48 3.66 -11.79
N THR A 318 26.66 4.84 -12.35
CA THR A 318 27.94 5.58 -12.27
C THR A 318 27.95 6.53 -11.07
N VAL A 319 29.14 6.75 -10.51
CA VAL A 319 29.36 7.66 -9.38
C VAL A 319 30.51 8.60 -9.72
N SER A 320 30.32 9.89 -9.49
CA SER A 320 31.30 10.94 -9.82
C SER A 320 31.25 12.05 -8.75
N GLY A 321 32.12 11.96 -7.75
CA GLY A 321 32.06 12.86 -6.59
C GLY A 321 30.75 12.66 -5.81
N ASN A 322 29.96 13.72 -5.69
CA ASN A 322 28.64 13.69 -5.04
C ASN A 322 27.50 13.27 -5.99
N ASP A 323 27.76 13.05 -7.28
CA ASP A 323 26.74 12.60 -8.24
C ASP A 323 26.65 11.06 -8.28
N ILE A 324 25.41 10.54 -8.26
CA ILE A 324 25.05 9.17 -8.66
C ILE A 324 24.14 9.23 -9.89
N SER A 325 24.46 8.47 -10.94
CA SER A 325 23.67 8.42 -12.16
C SER A 325 23.23 7.00 -12.50
N PHE A 326 21.94 6.82 -12.74
CA PHE A 326 21.32 5.55 -13.12
C PHE A 326 21.02 5.55 -14.61
N LYS A 327 21.44 4.51 -15.32
CA LYS A 327 21.03 4.20 -16.69
C LYS A 327 19.88 3.19 -16.68
N LEU A 328 18.79 3.54 -17.33
CA LEU A 328 17.58 2.74 -17.43
C LEU A 328 17.54 1.92 -18.74
N THR A 329 16.75 0.85 -18.75
CA THR A 329 16.45 0.08 -19.97
C THR A 329 15.53 0.87 -20.91
N ASP A 330 14.53 1.56 -20.36
CA ASP A 330 13.53 2.34 -21.06
C ASP A 330 13.21 3.67 -20.33
N PRO A 331 12.49 4.62 -20.98
CA PRO A 331 12.05 5.82 -20.28
C PRO A 331 11.05 5.41 -19.20
N ALA A 332 11.16 6.00 -18.01
CA ALA A 332 10.27 5.69 -16.89
C ALA A 332 9.97 6.97 -16.10
N PRO A 333 8.82 7.64 -16.32
CA PRO A 333 8.45 8.85 -15.59
C PRO A 333 8.31 8.64 -14.07
N TYR A 334 8.03 7.40 -13.66
CA TYR A 334 7.89 6.98 -12.26
C TYR A 334 9.22 6.76 -11.54
N PHE A 335 10.38 6.77 -12.21
CA PHE A 335 11.66 6.40 -11.58
C PHE A 335 12.05 7.29 -10.38
N ASN A 336 11.64 8.56 -10.38
CA ASN A 336 11.82 9.47 -9.24
C ASN A 336 11.10 8.98 -7.97
N ALA A 337 9.99 8.24 -8.10
CA ALA A 337 9.29 7.63 -6.98
C ALA A 337 10.04 6.41 -6.45
N ILE A 338 10.55 5.54 -7.34
CA ILE A 338 11.39 4.39 -6.96
C ILE A 338 12.64 4.85 -6.19
N ALA A 339 13.26 5.95 -6.62
CA ALA A 339 14.39 6.57 -5.92
C ALA A 339 14.05 7.17 -4.54
N GLY A 340 12.77 7.16 -4.14
CA GLY A 340 12.29 7.53 -2.80
C GLY A 340 11.76 6.38 -1.95
N LEU A 341 11.80 5.13 -2.45
CA LEU A 341 11.37 3.95 -1.70
C LEU A 341 12.47 3.44 -0.76
N TRP A 342 12.06 2.69 0.28
CA TRP A 342 12.92 2.10 1.30
C TRP A 342 13.99 1.17 0.71
N VAL A 343 13.67 0.44 -0.37
CA VAL A 343 14.64 -0.38 -1.11
C VAL A 343 15.83 0.41 -1.66
N GLY A 344 15.66 1.69 -1.96
CA GLY A 344 16.67 2.58 -2.52
C GLY A 344 17.56 3.30 -1.50
N VAL A 345 17.40 3.01 -0.19
CA VAL A 345 18.20 3.62 0.89
C VAL A 345 19.68 3.17 0.84
N PRO A 346 20.62 3.99 1.32
CA PRO A 346 22.03 3.62 1.38
C PRO A 346 22.24 2.60 2.49
N THR A 347 23.01 1.56 2.21
CA THR A 347 23.32 0.48 3.16
C THR A 347 24.84 0.36 3.30
N ARG A 348 25.33 -0.01 4.49
CA ARG A 348 26.77 -0.12 4.75
C ARG A 348 27.29 -1.54 4.61
N GLU A 349 28.11 -1.77 3.60
CA GLU A 349 28.80 -3.05 3.36
C GLU A 349 29.59 -3.51 4.60
N ASP A 350 30.29 -2.61 5.30
CA ASP A 350 31.05 -2.97 6.51
C ASP A 350 30.17 -3.45 7.67
N GLN A 351 28.93 -3.00 7.78
CA GLN A 351 27.98 -3.46 8.80
C GLN A 351 27.24 -4.73 8.37
N VAL A 352 26.82 -4.82 7.10
CA VAL A 352 26.19 -6.04 6.53
C VAL A 352 27.16 -7.23 6.65
N THR A 353 28.41 -7.07 6.22
CA THR A 353 29.43 -8.13 6.31
C THR A 353 29.77 -8.50 7.75
N LYS A 354 29.80 -7.52 8.67
CA LYS A 354 30.10 -7.75 10.09
C LYS A 354 28.96 -8.46 10.84
N GLY A 355 27.71 -8.12 10.53
CA GLY A 355 26.53 -8.66 11.20
C GLY A 355 25.97 -9.96 10.59
N GLY A 356 26.23 -10.21 9.30
CA GLY A 356 25.66 -11.35 8.58
C GLY A 356 24.13 -11.36 8.65
N ASP A 357 23.53 -12.52 8.93
CA ASP A 357 22.09 -12.70 9.13
C ASP A 357 21.49 -11.82 10.25
N LYS A 358 22.34 -11.22 11.10
CA LYS A 358 21.99 -10.34 12.21
C LYS A 358 22.42 -8.88 11.99
N TRP A 359 22.72 -8.45 10.77
CA TRP A 359 23.14 -7.06 10.52
C TRP A 359 22.07 -6.02 10.86
N THR A 360 20.79 -6.41 10.85
CA THR A 360 19.62 -5.60 11.25
C THR A 360 19.49 -5.40 12.77
N GLU A 361 20.37 -5.98 13.59
CA GLU A 361 20.41 -5.70 15.03
C GLU A 361 20.86 -4.24 15.32
N PRO A 362 20.43 -3.62 16.44
CA PRO A 362 20.76 -2.22 16.77
C PRO A 362 22.25 -1.84 16.73
N ALA A 363 23.16 -2.80 16.94
CA ALA A 363 24.61 -2.59 16.93
C ALA A 363 25.23 -2.47 15.51
N THR A 364 24.46 -2.76 14.46
CA THR A 364 24.90 -2.78 13.05
C THR A 364 23.92 -2.10 12.08
N TYR A 365 22.66 -1.89 12.48
CA TYR A 365 21.62 -1.19 11.72
C TYR A 365 21.83 0.34 11.69
N ILE A 366 22.96 0.76 11.13
CA ILE A 366 23.45 2.14 11.11
C ILE A 366 22.96 2.83 9.84
N GLY A 367 21.83 3.54 9.95
CA GLY A 367 21.24 4.34 8.86
C GLY A 367 21.53 5.85 8.94
N ASN A 368 20.93 6.58 8.01
CA ASN A 368 21.14 8.01 7.73
C ASN A 368 19.91 8.90 7.95
N GLY A 369 18.81 8.34 8.47
CA GLY A 369 17.54 9.03 8.71
C GLY A 369 17.43 9.76 10.06
N PRO A 370 16.23 10.25 10.43
CA PRO A 370 16.02 11.12 11.60
C PRO A 370 16.20 10.46 12.97
N PHE A 371 16.15 9.13 13.06
CA PHE A 371 16.32 8.39 14.31
C PHE A 371 17.39 7.29 14.21
N ILE A 372 17.83 6.80 15.36
CA ILE A 372 18.71 5.64 15.53
C ILE A 372 17.88 4.56 16.23
N MET A 373 17.88 3.33 15.73
CA MET A 373 17.33 2.19 16.49
C MET A 373 18.29 1.85 17.64
N SER A 374 17.85 2.10 18.87
CA SER A 374 18.67 1.99 20.10
C SER A 374 18.46 0.70 20.89
N GLU A 375 17.26 0.10 20.79
CA GLU A 375 16.90 -1.17 21.41
C GLU A 375 15.91 -1.88 20.49
N TRP A 376 16.07 -3.18 20.30
CA TRP A 376 15.02 -4.07 19.79
C TRP A 376 14.91 -5.23 20.77
N LYS A 377 13.74 -5.38 21.38
CA LYS A 377 13.35 -6.58 22.12
C LYS A 377 12.33 -7.30 21.27
N HIS A 378 12.78 -8.35 20.59
CA HIS A 378 11.92 -9.18 19.74
C HIS A 378 10.65 -9.59 20.47
N GLN A 379 9.49 -9.47 19.82
CA GLN A 379 8.15 -9.73 20.38
C GLN A 379 7.69 -8.79 21.51
N GLU A 380 8.46 -7.74 21.87
CA GLU A 380 8.08 -6.73 22.87
C GLU A 380 8.00 -5.33 22.23
N LYS A 381 9.13 -4.80 21.72
CA LYS A 381 9.24 -3.43 21.21
C LYS A 381 10.52 -3.13 20.41
N ILE A 382 10.48 -2.04 19.67
CA ILE A 382 11.65 -1.32 19.14
C ILE A 382 11.67 0.10 19.77
N VAL A 383 12.84 0.56 20.20
CA VAL A 383 13.05 1.92 20.74
C VAL A 383 14.03 2.69 19.88
N TYR A 384 13.62 3.88 19.44
CA TYR A 384 14.42 4.79 18.64
C TYR A 384 14.78 6.05 19.43
N THR A 385 15.98 6.58 19.21
CA THR A 385 16.44 7.88 19.75
C THR A 385 16.76 8.86 18.61
N ARG A 386 16.61 10.17 18.86
CA ARG A 386 16.91 11.23 17.88
C ARG A 386 18.33 11.08 17.33
N ASN A 387 18.50 11.04 16.01
CA ASN A 387 19.82 11.02 15.37
C ASN A 387 20.46 12.43 15.38
N PRO A 388 21.56 12.68 16.12
CA PRO A 388 22.20 14.00 16.17
C PRO A 388 23.02 14.32 14.90
N ASN A 389 23.28 13.33 14.05
CA ASN A 389 24.01 13.51 12.78
C ASN A 389 23.09 13.79 11.58
N TYR A 390 21.76 13.70 11.75
CA TYR A 390 20.81 13.99 10.68
C TYR A 390 20.57 15.51 10.53
N ARG A 391 20.49 15.99 9.28
CA ARG A 391 20.49 17.42 8.93
C ARG A 391 19.30 18.23 9.49
N THR A 392 18.17 17.56 9.77
CA THR A 392 16.95 18.16 10.31
C THR A 392 16.63 17.46 11.63
N PRO A 393 17.00 18.02 12.79
CA PRO A 393 16.77 17.35 14.07
C PRO A 393 15.29 17.06 14.31
N ALA A 394 14.93 15.79 14.50
CA ALA A 394 13.55 15.41 14.82
C ALA A 394 13.13 16.02 16.16
N LYS A 395 11.90 16.55 16.26
CA LYS A 395 11.44 17.24 17.47
C LYS A 395 11.36 16.30 18.68
N LEU A 396 10.89 15.05 18.51
CA LEU A 396 10.97 14.01 19.55
C LEU A 396 12.41 13.70 19.96
N ALA A 397 12.62 13.33 21.22
CA ALA A 397 13.88 12.77 21.70
C ALA A 397 13.91 11.24 21.55
N LYS A 398 12.76 10.59 21.75
CA LYS A 398 12.59 9.13 21.76
C LYS A 398 11.26 8.75 21.11
N TRP A 399 11.25 7.59 20.46
CA TRP A 399 10.04 6.92 19.96
C TRP A 399 10.09 5.46 20.42
N THR A 400 9.00 4.92 20.94
CA THR A 400 8.89 3.49 21.28
C THR A 400 7.74 2.85 20.52
N SER A 401 8.05 1.85 19.68
CA SER A 401 7.06 1.02 19.00
C SER A 401 6.88 -0.30 19.75
N VAL A 402 5.77 -0.48 20.45
CA VAL A 402 5.43 -1.75 21.14
C VAL A 402 4.68 -2.71 20.21
N MET A 403 4.68 -4.00 20.53
CA MET A 403 4.06 -5.07 19.72
C MET A 403 2.85 -5.66 20.44
N ILE A 404 1.65 -5.12 20.18
CA ILE A 404 0.38 -5.61 20.75
C ILE A 404 -0.56 -6.02 19.61
N ASN A 405 -0.63 -7.32 19.33
CA ASN A 405 -1.48 -7.90 18.27
C ASN A 405 -2.98 -7.80 18.57
N GLU A 406 -3.37 -8.03 19.83
CA GLU A 406 -4.79 -8.09 20.22
C GLU A 406 -5.39 -6.68 20.36
N GLY A 407 -6.27 -6.32 19.42
CA GLY A 407 -6.83 -4.96 19.30
C GLY A 407 -7.50 -4.43 20.57
N ALA A 408 -8.18 -5.30 21.34
CA ALA A 408 -8.80 -4.94 22.62
C ALA A 408 -7.77 -4.64 23.73
N VAL A 409 -6.61 -5.33 23.71
CA VAL A 409 -5.49 -5.06 24.63
C VAL A 409 -4.81 -3.74 24.24
N ALA A 410 -4.62 -3.49 22.95
CA ALA A 410 -4.08 -2.22 22.46
C ALA A 410 -5.01 -1.03 22.77
N PHE A 411 -6.34 -1.22 22.70
CA PHE A 411 -7.29 -0.17 23.08
C PHE A 411 -7.26 0.10 24.59
N ALA A 412 -7.13 -0.94 25.42
CA ALA A 412 -6.95 -0.79 26.87
C ALA A 412 -5.65 -0.03 27.20
N ALA A 413 -4.53 -0.41 26.59
CA ALA A 413 -3.24 0.26 26.74
C ALA A 413 -3.33 1.75 26.36
N TYR A 414 -4.01 2.09 25.26
CA TYR A 414 -4.27 3.49 24.92
C TYR A 414 -5.09 4.22 25.99
N ARG A 415 -6.17 3.61 26.50
CA ARG A 415 -6.99 4.23 27.56
C ARG A 415 -6.22 4.42 28.87
N ASN A 416 -5.25 3.56 29.17
CA ASN A 416 -4.33 3.66 30.30
C ASN A 416 -3.20 4.71 30.10
N ASN A 417 -3.08 5.31 28.92
CA ASN A 417 -1.96 6.18 28.49
C ASN A 417 -0.61 5.45 28.29
N GLU A 418 -0.65 4.13 28.12
CA GLU A 418 0.51 3.31 27.73
C GLU A 418 0.81 3.44 26.21
N LEU A 419 -0.19 3.85 25.42
CA LEU A 419 -0.02 4.30 24.03
C LEU A 419 -0.43 5.76 23.88
N ASP A 420 0.33 6.51 23.07
CA ASP A 420 0.05 7.89 22.69
C ASP A 420 -0.78 8.01 21.40
N ILE A 421 -0.79 6.96 20.57
CA ILE A 421 -1.58 6.82 19.34
C ILE A 421 -2.14 5.41 19.25
N TYR A 422 -3.40 5.26 18.83
CA TYR A 422 -4.09 3.98 18.64
C TYR A 422 -4.90 3.94 17.33
N PRO A 423 -4.69 2.96 16.44
CA PRO A 423 -5.52 2.77 15.25
C PRO A 423 -6.89 2.17 15.61
N VAL A 424 -7.96 2.90 15.30
CA VAL A 424 -9.32 2.55 15.72
C VAL A 424 -9.85 1.35 14.95
N ALA A 425 -10.29 0.31 15.67
CA ALA A 425 -11.03 -0.80 15.06
C ALA A 425 -12.55 -0.52 15.01
N ALA A 426 -13.28 -1.34 14.26
CA ALA A 426 -14.72 -1.19 14.07
C ALA A 426 -15.50 -1.49 15.36
N GLU A 427 -14.92 -2.37 16.16
CA GLU A 427 -15.38 -2.92 17.41
C GLU A 427 -15.42 -1.86 18.53
N ASP A 428 -14.47 -0.92 18.54
CA ASP A 428 -14.30 0.10 19.58
C ASP A 428 -15.14 1.36 19.36
N LEU A 429 -15.64 1.57 18.14
CA LEU A 429 -16.39 2.78 17.75
C LEU A 429 -17.54 3.09 18.70
N ARG A 430 -18.30 2.10 19.16
CA ARG A 430 -19.41 2.30 20.11
C ARG A 430 -18.93 2.89 21.44
N THR A 431 -17.76 2.48 21.91
CA THR A 431 -17.13 3.00 23.13
C THR A 431 -16.62 4.42 22.90
N ILE A 432 -15.94 4.65 21.77
CA ILE A 432 -15.39 5.97 21.40
C ILE A 432 -16.51 7.00 21.17
N ASP A 433 -17.62 6.61 20.53
CA ASP A 433 -18.73 7.51 20.23
C ASP A 433 -19.57 7.91 21.45
N SER A 434 -19.53 7.10 22.52
CA SER A 434 -20.24 7.34 23.79
C SER A 434 -19.36 7.98 24.88
N ASP A 435 -18.03 7.93 24.72
CA ASP A 435 -17.07 8.59 25.60
C ASP A 435 -16.69 9.98 25.05
N ALA A 436 -17.11 11.03 25.75
CA ALA A 436 -16.92 12.42 25.33
C ALA A 436 -15.47 12.93 25.44
N ASP A 437 -14.52 12.15 25.96
CA ASP A 437 -13.08 12.44 25.88
C ASP A 437 -12.43 11.70 24.71
N LEU A 438 -12.65 10.38 24.59
CA LEU A 438 -12.14 9.60 23.45
C LEU A 438 -12.63 10.18 22.10
N LYS A 439 -13.88 10.63 22.01
CA LYS A 439 -14.43 11.27 20.81
C LYS A 439 -13.70 12.55 20.39
N LYS A 440 -13.03 13.26 21.31
CA LYS A 440 -12.20 14.45 21.01
C LYS A 440 -10.79 14.09 20.55
N GLN A 441 -10.36 12.85 20.81
CA GLN A 441 -9.05 12.32 20.43
C GLN A 441 -9.09 11.63 19.05
N VAL A 442 -10.27 11.46 18.45
CA VAL A 442 -10.43 10.93 17.09
C VAL A 442 -9.80 11.87 16.08
N VAL A 443 -8.83 11.37 15.32
CA VAL A 443 -8.29 12.02 14.12
C VAL A 443 -8.56 11.11 12.92
N ASP A 444 -9.16 11.68 11.88
CA ASP A 444 -9.41 11.02 10.60
C ASP A 444 -8.39 11.50 9.56
N GLY A 445 -7.90 10.57 8.75
CA GLY A 445 -7.01 10.84 7.63
C GLY A 445 -7.28 9.92 6.45
N PRO A 446 -6.53 10.09 5.34
CA PRO A 446 -6.67 9.25 4.16
C PRO A 446 -6.40 7.77 4.48
N GLY A 447 -7.12 6.89 3.79
CA GLY A 447 -6.66 5.53 3.53
C GLY A 447 -5.83 5.50 2.25
N SER A 448 -5.08 4.43 2.06
CA SER A 448 -4.28 4.19 0.85
C SER A 448 -4.42 2.78 0.31
N CYS A 449 -5.22 1.94 0.95
CA CYS A 449 -5.30 0.51 0.69
C CYS A 449 -6.65 0.12 0.10
N THR A 450 -6.62 -0.60 -1.02
CA THR A 450 -7.79 -1.32 -1.53
C THR A 450 -7.71 -2.77 -1.10
N PHE A 451 -8.62 -3.18 -0.22
CA PHE A 451 -8.78 -4.57 0.21
C PHE A 451 -9.67 -5.33 -0.77
N TYR A 452 -9.31 -6.57 -1.08
CA TYR A 452 -9.94 -7.40 -2.10
C TYR A 452 -9.98 -8.89 -1.71
N VAL A 453 -10.99 -9.60 -2.22
CA VAL A 453 -10.94 -11.06 -2.32
C VAL A 453 -10.10 -11.39 -3.56
N GLY A 454 -8.92 -11.93 -3.33
CA GLY A 454 -8.02 -12.39 -4.37
C GLY A 454 -8.47 -13.74 -4.92
N PHE A 455 -8.40 -13.88 -6.24
CA PHE A 455 -8.70 -15.11 -6.96
C PHE A 455 -7.42 -15.65 -7.58
N ASN A 456 -7.16 -16.96 -7.50
CA ASN A 456 -6.05 -17.55 -8.23
C ASN A 456 -6.46 -17.81 -9.68
N ASN A 457 -6.11 -16.90 -10.59
CA ASN A 457 -6.52 -16.95 -12.00
C ASN A 457 -5.81 -18.08 -12.80
N LYS A 458 -5.00 -18.91 -12.14
CA LYS A 458 -4.37 -20.14 -12.66
C LYS A 458 -4.91 -21.43 -12.00
N LYS A 459 -5.85 -21.36 -11.06
CA LYS A 459 -6.46 -22.52 -10.38
C LYS A 459 -7.99 -22.46 -10.48
N ASP A 460 -8.62 -23.60 -10.80
CA ASP A 460 -10.08 -23.68 -10.87
C ASP A 460 -10.71 -23.39 -9.49
N PRO A 461 -11.85 -22.69 -9.42
CA PRO A 461 -12.74 -22.30 -10.52
C PRO A 461 -12.39 -20.96 -11.20
N PHE A 462 -11.37 -20.22 -10.74
CA PHE A 462 -11.16 -18.82 -11.12
C PHE A 462 -10.31 -18.60 -12.39
N THR A 463 -9.86 -19.68 -13.02
CA THR A 463 -9.49 -19.70 -14.45
C THR A 463 -10.61 -19.09 -15.30
N ASP A 464 -11.87 -19.39 -14.97
CA ASP A 464 -13.07 -18.92 -15.64
C ASP A 464 -13.44 -17.47 -15.22
N LYS A 465 -13.45 -16.55 -16.20
CA LYS A 465 -13.84 -15.15 -15.99
C LYS A 465 -15.26 -15.02 -15.45
N ASN A 466 -16.17 -15.89 -15.86
CA ASN A 466 -17.58 -15.78 -15.51
C ASN A 466 -17.82 -16.09 -14.03
N VAL A 467 -17.02 -16.99 -13.43
CA VAL A 467 -17.01 -17.22 -11.98
C VAL A 467 -16.48 -15.99 -11.23
N ARG A 468 -15.37 -15.39 -11.68
CA ARG A 468 -14.81 -14.19 -11.01
C ARG A 468 -15.79 -13.01 -11.05
N VAL A 469 -16.42 -12.76 -12.19
CA VAL A 469 -17.44 -11.72 -12.36
C VAL A 469 -18.66 -12.00 -11.47
N ALA A 470 -19.11 -13.25 -11.38
CA ALA A 470 -20.17 -13.64 -10.46
C ALA A 470 -19.82 -13.32 -9.00
N PHE A 471 -18.64 -13.74 -8.54
CA PHE A 471 -18.18 -13.47 -7.17
C PHE A 471 -18.06 -11.97 -6.89
N ALA A 472 -17.42 -11.20 -7.79
CA ALA A 472 -17.22 -9.75 -7.62
C ALA A 472 -18.53 -8.94 -7.55
N LYS A 473 -19.59 -9.39 -8.23
CA LYS A 473 -20.91 -8.75 -8.24
C LYS A 473 -21.89 -9.23 -7.17
N SER A 474 -21.55 -10.30 -6.45
CA SER A 474 -22.49 -11.02 -5.56
C SER A 474 -22.59 -10.51 -4.12
N PHE A 475 -21.89 -9.43 -3.75
CA PHE A 475 -21.92 -8.87 -2.39
C PHE A 475 -22.08 -7.34 -2.37
N ASP A 476 -22.87 -6.86 -1.41
CA ASP A 476 -23.14 -5.44 -1.20
C ASP A 476 -22.05 -4.79 -0.35
N ARG A 477 -21.29 -3.86 -0.97
CA ARG A 477 -20.16 -3.20 -0.33
C ARG A 477 -20.60 -2.10 0.64
N ASP A 478 -21.74 -1.46 0.38
CA ASP A 478 -22.33 -0.49 1.29
C ASP A 478 -22.81 -1.22 2.55
N ALA A 479 -23.47 -2.37 2.41
CA ALA A 479 -23.80 -3.24 3.55
C ALA A 479 -22.55 -3.74 4.29
N TYR A 480 -21.50 -4.19 3.59
CA TYR A 480 -20.25 -4.61 4.25
C TYR A 480 -19.62 -3.50 5.11
N ILE A 481 -19.59 -2.26 4.60
CA ILE A 481 -19.16 -1.09 5.37
C ILE A 481 -20.09 -0.84 6.57
N ASN A 482 -21.40 -0.76 6.34
CA ASN A 482 -22.37 -0.41 7.38
C ASN A 482 -22.50 -1.48 8.48
N ASP A 483 -22.42 -2.77 8.15
CA ASP A 483 -22.68 -3.89 9.05
C ASP A 483 -21.43 -4.37 9.78
N VAL A 484 -20.30 -4.47 9.07
CA VAL A 484 -19.10 -5.21 9.53
C VAL A 484 -17.88 -4.31 9.66
N GLN A 485 -17.50 -3.63 8.59
CA GLN A 485 -16.19 -2.99 8.49
C GLN A 485 -16.13 -1.60 9.16
N LYS A 486 -17.25 -0.87 9.18
CA LYS A 486 -17.52 0.45 9.81
C LYS A 486 -16.62 1.63 9.42
N ILE A 487 -15.39 1.39 8.96
CA ILE A 487 -14.34 2.39 8.67
C ILE A 487 -13.78 2.07 7.28
N GLY A 488 -13.83 3.06 6.38
CA GLY A 488 -13.51 2.91 4.96
C GLY A 488 -14.69 3.26 4.06
N LYS A 489 -14.59 2.93 2.78
CA LYS A 489 -15.58 3.22 1.72
C LYS A 489 -15.71 2.01 0.78
N PRO A 490 -16.87 1.78 0.14
CA PRO A 490 -17.02 0.68 -0.84
C PRO A 490 -16.08 0.86 -2.04
N ALA A 491 -15.43 -0.22 -2.49
CA ALA A 491 -14.51 -0.19 -3.63
C ALA A 491 -15.07 -0.88 -4.89
N THR A 492 -15.13 -0.14 -6.00
CA THR A 492 -15.56 -0.63 -7.32
C THR A 492 -14.46 -0.58 -8.39
N SER A 493 -13.42 0.24 -8.18
CA SER A 493 -12.16 0.25 -8.93
C SER A 493 -11.01 -0.25 -8.06
N PHE A 494 -9.85 -0.56 -8.64
CA PHE A 494 -8.69 -0.96 -7.85
C PHE A 494 -7.98 0.23 -7.17
N ILE A 495 -7.71 1.31 -7.90
CA ILE A 495 -7.01 2.49 -7.37
C ILE A 495 -7.88 3.15 -6.28
N SER A 496 -7.26 3.56 -5.16
CA SER A 496 -7.93 4.15 -4.00
C SER A 496 -8.17 5.67 -4.17
N PRO A 497 -9.29 6.24 -3.66
CA PRO A 497 -9.58 7.67 -3.75
C PRO A 497 -8.48 8.57 -3.16
N GLY A 498 -7.93 9.46 -3.98
CA GLY A 498 -6.84 10.38 -3.61
C GLY A 498 -5.51 10.02 -4.27
N ILE A 499 -5.35 8.79 -4.76
CA ILE A 499 -4.23 8.39 -5.61
C ILE A 499 -4.52 8.80 -7.07
N PRO A 500 -3.52 9.24 -7.86
CA PRO A 500 -3.67 9.46 -9.30
C PRO A 500 -4.26 8.24 -10.02
N GLY A 501 -5.10 8.47 -11.02
CA GLY A 501 -5.81 7.40 -11.75
C GLY A 501 -7.04 6.80 -11.05
N TYR A 502 -7.44 7.28 -9.86
CA TYR A 502 -8.72 6.88 -9.27
C TYR A 502 -9.92 7.26 -10.15
N ASP A 503 -10.75 6.28 -10.48
CA ASP A 503 -11.93 6.44 -11.34
C ASP A 503 -13.24 6.15 -10.60
N SER A 504 -13.85 7.20 -10.04
CA SER A 504 -15.20 7.14 -9.47
C SER A 504 -16.31 6.77 -10.48
N GLY A 505 -16.02 6.76 -11.79
CA GLY A 505 -16.92 6.30 -12.84
C GLY A 505 -16.87 4.80 -13.12
N ASP A 506 -15.87 4.06 -12.62
CA ASP A 506 -15.83 2.61 -12.78
C ASP A 506 -16.75 1.93 -11.76
N THR A 507 -17.93 1.55 -12.25
CA THR A 507 -18.94 0.83 -11.49
C THR A 507 -19.08 -0.63 -11.95
N PHE A 508 -18.12 -1.22 -12.68
CA PHE A 508 -18.31 -2.57 -13.24
C PHE A 508 -18.58 -3.60 -12.14
N GLN A 509 -17.78 -3.60 -11.06
CA GLN A 509 -17.94 -4.55 -9.95
C GLN A 509 -19.11 -4.21 -8.99
N LYS A 510 -19.93 -3.20 -9.28
CA LYS A 510 -21.10 -2.86 -8.45
C LYS A 510 -22.01 -4.08 -8.22
N PHE A 511 -22.51 -4.18 -6.99
CA PHE A 511 -23.41 -5.23 -6.52
C PHE A 511 -24.63 -5.36 -7.44
N ASP A 512 -24.83 -6.57 -7.96
CA ASP A 512 -25.93 -6.95 -8.83
C ASP A 512 -26.06 -8.48 -8.82
N VAL A 513 -26.98 -9.00 -8.00
CA VAL A 513 -27.23 -10.45 -7.87
C VAL A 513 -27.78 -11.06 -9.16
N ALA A 514 -28.50 -10.29 -9.99
CA ALA A 514 -29.04 -10.79 -11.25
C ALA A 514 -27.91 -10.98 -12.28
N ALA A 515 -27.05 -9.97 -12.47
CA ALA A 515 -25.86 -10.10 -13.30
C ALA A 515 -24.86 -11.13 -12.74
N ALA A 516 -24.74 -11.25 -11.42
CA ALA A 516 -23.87 -12.26 -10.79
C ALA A 516 -24.33 -13.69 -11.12
N LYS A 517 -25.64 -13.98 -10.99
CA LYS A 517 -26.22 -15.27 -11.38
C LYS A 517 -26.16 -15.51 -12.89
N ALA A 518 -26.39 -14.48 -13.70
CA ALA A 518 -26.30 -14.57 -15.16
C ALA A 518 -24.86 -14.80 -15.67
N ALA A 519 -23.85 -14.29 -14.96
CA ALA A 519 -22.45 -14.63 -15.19
C ALA A 519 -22.18 -16.08 -14.76
N LEU A 520 -22.59 -16.50 -13.55
CA LEU A 520 -22.36 -17.86 -13.08
C LEU A 520 -23.00 -18.93 -13.98
N ALA A 521 -24.16 -18.65 -14.59
CA ALA A 521 -24.81 -19.51 -15.58
C ALA A 521 -24.05 -19.64 -16.92
N GLN A 522 -23.04 -18.80 -17.17
CA GLN A 522 -22.12 -18.88 -18.31
C GLN A 522 -20.75 -19.47 -17.93
N ALA A 523 -20.55 -19.86 -16.68
CA ALA A 523 -19.35 -20.58 -16.28
C ALA A 523 -19.32 -22.00 -16.88
N SER A 524 -18.12 -22.51 -17.13
CA SER A 524 -17.93 -23.88 -17.60
C SER A 524 -18.45 -24.91 -16.57
N PRO A 525 -18.90 -26.12 -17.01
CA PRO A 525 -19.31 -27.17 -16.08
C PRO A 525 -18.21 -27.60 -15.12
N ALA A 526 -16.93 -27.55 -15.55
CA ALA A 526 -15.77 -27.86 -14.72
C ALA A 526 -15.57 -26.82 -13.61
N ALA A 527 -15.57 -25.52 -13.95
CA ALA A 527 -15.48 -24.45 -12.95
C ALA A 527 -16.69 -24.47 -11.99
N THR A 528 -17.89 -24.79 -12.51
CA THR A 528 -19.10 -24.96 -11.68
C THR A 528 -18.96 -26.10 -10.67
N ALA A 529 -18.40 -27.25 -11.08
CA ALA A 529 -18.15 -28.38 -10.18
C ALA A 529 -17.09 -28.08 -9.10
N ALA A 530 -16.05 -27.32 -9.46
CA ALA A 530 -14.97 -26.92 -8.54
C ALA A 530 -15.44 -25.98 -7.40
N LEU A 531 -16.62 -25.36 -7.49
CA LEU A 531 -17.20 -24.56 -6.41
C LEU A 531 -17.52 -25.37 -5.15
N ALA A 532 -17.72 -26.69 -5.28
CA ALA A 532 -18.09 -27.57 -4.17
C ALA A 532 -16.97 -27.77 -3.11
N SER A 533 -15.72 -27.50 -3.46
CA SER A 533 -14.54 -27.62 -2.57
C SER A 533 -13.84 -26.27 -2.31
N LEU A 534 -14.48 -25.15 -2.67
CA LEU A 534 -13.90 -23.82 -2.60
C LEU A 534 -13.52 -23.44 -1.16
N LYS A 535 -12.25 -23.07 -0.96
CA LYS A 535 -11.71 -22.53 0.30
C LYS A 535 -11.43 -21.03 0.19
N LEU A 536 -11.61 -20.32 1.30
CA LEU A 536 -11.17 -18.94 1.51
C LEU A 536 -10.11 -18.91 2.62
N THR A 537 -8.85 -18.74 2.24
CA THR A 537 -7.69 -18.80 3.16
C THR A 537 -7.30 -17.40 3.66
N TYR A 538 -7.01 -17.26 4.96
CA TYR A 538 -6.73 -15.96 5.58
C TYR A 538 -5.86 -16.05 6.86
N SER A 539 -5.14 -14.98 7.17
CA SER A 539 -4.47 -14.79 8.47
C SER A 539 -5.49 -14.78 9.61
N SER A 540 -5.33 -15.72 10.54
CA SER A 540 -6.27 -16.02 11.62
C SER A 540 -6.32 -14.90 12.66
N SER A 541 -7.50 -14.31 12.80
CA SER A 541 -7.87 -13.42 13.92
C SER A 541 -9.39 -13.42 14.06
N ALA A 542 -9.91 -13.05 15.24
CA ALA A 542 -11.35 -12.90 15.45
C ALA A 542 -11.96 -11.90 14.44
N ARG A 543 -11.27 -10.76 14.24
CA ARG A 543 -11.64 -9.70 13.28
C ARG A 543 -11.74 -10.21 11.84
N ASN A 544 -10.75 -10.97 11.37
CA ASN A 544 -10.78 -11.52 10.01
C ASN A 544 -11.82 -12.65 9.87
N LYS A 545 -12.02 -13.47 10.90
CA LYS A 545 -13.08 -14.48 10.91
C LYS A 545 -14.45 -13.83 10.71
N THR A 546 -14.83 -12.85 11.54
CA THR A 546 -16.13 -12.16 11.44
C THR A 546 -16.33 -11.48 10.07
N ARG A 547 -15.27 -10.87 9.53
CA ARG A 547 -15.29 -10.30 8.16
C ARG A 547 -15.60 -11.33 7.09
N LEU A 548 -15.01 -12.53 7.17
CA LEU A 548 -15.09 -13.52 6.10
C LEU A 548 -16.28 -14.48 6.24
N GLU A 549 -16.83 -14.65 7.45
CA GLU A 549 -18.17 -15.23 7.67
C GLU A 549 -19.26 -14.42 6.95
N TRP A 550 -19.11 -13.09 6.83
CA TRP A 550 -20.03 -12.26 6.05
C TRP A 550 -19.97 -12.59 4.54
N PHE A 551 -18.78 -12.68 3.93
CA PHE A 551 -18.65 -13.04 2.50
C PHE A 551 -19.13 -14.46 2.21
N GLN A 552 -18.82 -15.42 3.10
CA GLN A 552 -19.35 -16.78 3.03
C GLN A 552 -20.90 -16.78 2.96
N ASN A 553 -21.55 -16.00 3.82
CA ASN A 553 -23.01 -15.88 3.82
C ASN A 553 -23.56 -15.15 2.58
N GLN A 554 -22.86 -14.15 2.03
CA GLN A 554 -23.25 -13.52 0.77
C GLN A 554 -23.18 -14.49 -0.41
N TRP A 555 -22.09 -15.24 -0.59
CA TRP A 555 -21.98 -16.22 -1.68
C TRP A 555 -23.00 -17.37 -1.55
N LYS A 556 -23.25 -17.82 -0.32
CA LYS A 556 -24.29 -18.82 -0.03
C LYS A 556 -25.69 -18.33 -0.38
N THR A 557 -26.01 -17.07 -0.06
CA THR A 557 -27.34 -16.47 -0.31
C THR A 557 -27.53 -16.08 -1.79
N ASN A 558 -26.53 -15.44 -2.38
CA ASN A 558 -26.64 -14.78 -3.68
C ASN A 558 -26.17 -15.64 -4.85
N LEU A 559 -25.31 -16.65 -4.62
CA LEU A 559 -24.86 -17.60 -5.65
C LEU A 559 -25.19 -19.06 -5.34
N GLY A 560 -25.59 -19.40 -4.11
CA GLY A 560 -25.74 -20.79 -3.66
C GLY A 560 -24.41 -21.49 -3.32
N VAL A 561 -23.29 -20.78 -3.33
CA VAL A 561 -21.94 -21.35 -3.15
C VAL A 561 -21.54 -21.32 -1.68
N ASN A 562 -21.23 -22.49 -1.12
CA ASN A 562 -20.89 -22.66 0.28
C ASN A 562 -19.36 -22.76 0.49
N ALA A 563 -18.66 -21.64 0.33
CA ALA A 563 -17.20 -21.58 0.50
C ALA A 563 -16.78 -21.92 1.95
N THR A 564 -15.70 -22.68 2.13
CA THR A 564 -15.17 -23.06 3.45
C THR A 564 -14.13 -22.05 3.92
N LEU A 565 -14.25 -21.56 5.16
CA LEU A 565 -13.25 -20.69 5.78
C LEU A 565 -12.02 -21.51 6.22
N ASP A 566 -10.84 -21.02 5.87
CA ASP A 566 -9.56 -21.74 5.99
C ASP A 566 -8.51 -20.87 6.72
N PRO A 567 -8.67 -20.65 8.04
CA PRO A 567 -7.76 -19.81 8.82
C PRO A 567 -6.38 -20.46 8.97
N VAL A 568 -5.33 -19.66 8.79
CA VAL A 568 -3.93 -20.06 8.98
C VAL A 568 -3.20 -19.02 9.84
N ASP A 569 -2.09 -19.42 10.47
CA ASP A 569 -1.19 -18.50 11.18
C ASP A 569 -0.73 -17.33 10.28
N SER A 570 -0.46 -16.15 10.85
CA SER A 570 -0.12 -14.93 10.09
C SER A 570 1.22 -15.02 9.34
N THR A 571 2.24 -15.64 9.95
CA THR A 571 3.54 -15.87 9.28
C THR A 571 3.39 -16.88 8.14
N THR A 572 2.61 -17.93 8.38
CA THR A 572 2.26 -18.96 7.39
C THR A 572 1.45 -18.36 6.23
N PHE A 573 0.44 -17.53 6.53
CA PHE A 573 -0.37 -16.84 5.52
C PHE A 573 0.50 -15.95 4.64
N THR A 574 1.37 -15.16 5.27
CA THR A 574 2.37 -14.31 4.60
C THR A 574 3.19 -15.12 3.59
N GLN A 575 3.74 -16.27 3.98
CA GLN A 575 4.50 -17.12 3.06
C GLN A 575 3.63 -17.70 1.92
N LEU A 576 2.39 -18.11 2.20
CA LEU A 576 1.46 -18.61 1.17
C LEU A 576 1.15 -17.56 0.10
N VAL A 577 0.89 -16.30 0.50
CA VAL A 577 0.49 -15.22 -0.42
C VAL A 577 1.65 -14.48 -1.06
N LYS A 578 2.91 -14.88 -0.81
CA LYS A 578 4.10 -14.27 -1.41
C LYS A 578 4.55 -14.92 -2.73
N LYS A 579 4.02 -16.09 -3.11
CA LYS A 579 4.46 -16.83 -4.32
C LYS A 579 3.28 -17.43 -5.11
N PRO A 580 3.24 -17.35 -6.46
CA PRO A 580 2.12 -17.86 -7.27
C PRO A 580 1.83 -19.36 -7.09
N GLU A 581 2.86 -20.16 -6.81
CA GLU A 581 2.75 -21.61 -6.63
C GLU A 581 1.96 -21.94 -5.36
N THR A 582 2.33 -21.30 -4.25
CA THR A 582 1.72 -21.50 -2.92
C THR A 582 0.40 -20.77 -2.74
N LEU A 583 0.10 -19.78 -3.59
CA LEU A 583 -1.08 -18.94 -3.48
C LEU A 583 -2.39 -19.76 -3.34
N PRO A 584 -3.20 -19.53 -2.29
CA PRO A 584 -4.50 -20.17 -2.15
C PRO A 584 -5.44 -19.90 -3.33
N VAL A 585 -6.46 -20.74 -3.51
CA VAL A 585 -7.45 -20.59 -4.60
C VAL A 585 -8.28 -19.30 -4.46
N MET A 586 -8.62 -18.93 -3.22
CA MET A 586 -9.25 -17.67 -2.86
C MET A 586 -8.71 -17.19 -1.51
N PHE A 587 -8.44 -15.90 -1.36
CA PHE A 587 -7.78 -15.34 -0.18
C PHE A 587 -8.20 -13.88 0.06
N LEU A 588 -8.06 -13.40 1.29
CA LEU A 588 -8.21 -11.97 1.61
C LEU A 588 -6.85 -11.28 1.56
N LEU A 589 -6.73 -10.18 0.81
CA LEU A 589 -5.54 -9.33 0.83
C LEU A 589 -5.92 -7.86 0.61
N GLY A 590 -4.92 -6.98 0.59
CA GLY A 590 -5.03 -5.64 0.05
C GLY A 590 -3.75 -5.26 -0.67
N TRP A 591 -3.82 -4.18 -1.43
CA TRP A 591 -2.65 -3.40 -1.87
C TRP A 591 -2.79 -2.01 -1.29
N CYS A 592 -1.69 -1.44 -0.81
CA CYS A 592 -1.59 -0.05 -0.38
C CYS A 592 -0.64 0.66 -1.34
N ALA A 593 -0.84 1.96 -1.59
CA ALA A 593 0.11 2.70 -2.42
C ALA A 593 1.53 2.61 -1.81
N ASP A 594 2.50 2.13 -2.58
CA ASP A 594 3.92 2.32 -2.23
C ASP A 594 4.39 3.71 -2.65
N TYR A 595 3.75 4.29 -3.68
CA TYR A 595 3.94 5.65 -4.16
C TYR A 595 2.70 6.14 -4.94
N TYR A 596 2.56 7.46 -5.11
CA TYR A 596 1.39 8.10 -5.70
C TYR A 596 1.44 8.10 -7.25
N ASP A 597 1.44 6.92 -7.88
CA ASP A 597 1.46 6.75 -9.34
C ASP A 597 0.65 5.52 -9.76
N GLN A 598 -0.01 5.57 -10.93
CA GLN A 598 -0.81 4.46 -11.47
C GLN A 598 0.00 3.19 -11.77
N GLN A 599 1.30 3.31 -12.00
CA GLN A 599 2.20 2.19 -12.29
C GLN A 599 2.22 1.18 -11.14
N ASP A 600 2.31 1.70 -9.90
CA ASP A 600 2.28 0.94 -8.66
C ASP A 600 1.03 0.04 -8.58
N TRP A 601 -0.12 0.61 -8.92
CA TRP A 601 -1.41 -0.06 -8.79
C TRP A 601 -1.75 -1.00 -9.95
N LEU A 602 -1.18 -0.80 -11.14
CA LEU A 602 -1.60 -1.51 -12.35
C LEU A 602 -0.49 -2.38 -12.93
N THR A 603 0.65 -1.80 -13.27
CA THR A 603 1.79 -2.55 -13.83
C THR A 603 2.38 -3.50 -12.80
N THR A 604 2.65 -2.97 -11.60
CA THR A 604 3.34 -3.69 -10.51
C THR A 604 2.51 -4.83 -9.91
N VAL A 605 1.18 -4.68 -9.80
CA VAL A 605 0.29 -5.68 -9.18
C VAL A 605 -0.36 -6.65 -10.17
N PHE A 606 -0.64 -6.24 -11.41
CA PHE A 606 -1.54 -6.99 -12.31
C PHE A 606 -1.01 -7.28 -13.71
N SER A 607 0.14 -6.76 -14.14
CA SER A 607 0.69 -7.16 -15.44
C SER A 607 1.09 -8.64 -15.46
N SER A 608 1.18 -9.27 -16.63
CA SER A 608 1.63 -10.67 -16.74
C SER A 608 3.10 -10.90 -16.34
N LYS A 609 3.86 -9.81 -16.12
CA LYS A 609 5.21 -9.80 -15.55
C LYS A 609 5.27 -9.35 -14.08
N ALA A 610 4.14 -9.08 -13.45
CA ALA A 610 4.08 -8.63 -12.07
C ALA A 610 4.70 -9.68 -11.13
N SER A 611 5.87 -9.35 -10.57
CA SER A 611 6.51 -10.05 -9.44
C SER A 611 5.60 -10.07 -8.20
N SER A 612 4.94 -8.95 -7.91
CA SER A 612 3.89 -8.85 -6.89
C SER A 612 2.53 -9.37 -7.39
N GLY A 613 2.50 -10.00 -8.58
CA GLY A 613 1.33 -10.49 -9.32
C GLY A 613 0.64 -11.70 -8.74
N ARG A 614 0.35 -11.65 -7.44
CA ARG A 614 -0.14 -12.75 -6.59
C ARG A 614 -1.28 -13.52 -7.24
N VAL A 615 -2.28 -12.83 -7.82
CA VAL A 615 -3.46 -13.47 -8.46
C VAL A 615 -3.19 -14.21 -9.78
N GLY A 616 -2.02 -14.06 -10.41
CA GLY A 616 -1.72 -14.72 -11.69
C GLY A 616 -2.61 -14.28 -12.87
N TYR A 617 -3.13 -13.05 -12.83
CA TYR A 617 -3.87 -12.44 -13.96
C TYR A 617 -2.96 -12.29 -15.18
N THR A 618 -3.53 -12.45 -16.38
CA THR A 618 -2.82 -12.33 -17.66
C THR A 618 -3.80 -11.87 -18.72
N SER A 619 -3.58 -10.70 -19.31
CA SER A 619 -4.40 -10.17 -20.40
C SER A 619 -3.54 -9.31 -21.31
N LYS A 620 -3.37 -9.73 -22.57
CA LYS A 620 -2.47 -9.02 -23.51
C LYS A 620 -2.85 -7.55 -23.68
N GLN A 621 -4.15 -7.23 -23.71
CA GLN A 621 -4.61 -5.85 -23.82
C GLN A 621 -4.28 -5.03 -22.56
N PHE A 622 -4.31 -5.64 -21.37
CA PHE A 622 -3.87 -4.97 -20.14
C PHE A 622 -2.36 -4.72 -20.19
N ASP A 623 -1.57 -5.74 -20.54
CA ASP A 623 -0.11 -5.67 -20.69
C ASP A 623 0.33 -4.61 -21.71
N ASP A 624 -0.31 -4.58 -22.89
CA ASP A 624 -0.04 -3.59 -23.95
C ASP A 624 -0.30 -2.15 -23.47
N LEU A 625 -1.34 -1.95 -22.66
CA LEU A 625 -1.68 -0.64 -22.09
C LEU A 625 -0.70 -0.22 -20.99
N VAL A 626 -0.43 -1.09 -20.01
CA VAL A 626 0.42 -0.73 -18.86
C VAL A 626 1.90 -0.59 -19.26
N PHE A 627 2.46 -1.54 -20.02
CA PHE A 627 3.86 -1.45 -20.46
C PHE A 627 4.11 -0.33 -21.49
N GLY A 628 3.05 0.19 -22.12
CA GLY A 628 3.12 1.43 -22.91
C GLY A 628 3.07 2.68 -22.03
N ALA A 629 2.16 2.72 -21.05
CA ALA A 629 2.01 3.84 -20.11
C ALA A 629 3.22 4.02 -19.18
N ASP A 630 3.92 2.94 -18.85
CA ASP A 630 5.22 2.95 -18.16
C ASP A 630 6.27 3.82 -18.87
N LYS A 631 6.17 3.96 -20.20
CA LYS A 631 7.21 4.53 -21.08
C LYS A 631 6.80 5.83 -21.77
N GLU A 632 5.53 6.22 -21.67
CA GLU A 632 4.97 7.41 -22.33
C GLU A 632 5.32 8.68 -21.53
N PRO A 633 6.14 9.61 -22.07
CA PRO A 633 6.51 10.84 -21.37
C PRO A 633 5.41 11.91 -21.35
N ASP A 634 4.38 11.81 -22.20
CA ASP A 634 3.21 12.70 -22.15
C ASP A 634 2.28 12.28 -20.99
N PRO A 635 2.10 13.10 -19.93
CA PRO A 635 1.31 12.69 -18.78
C PRO A 635 -0.14 12.38 -19.11
N LYS A 636 -0.73 13.06 -20.10
CA LYS A 636 -2.16 12.89 -20.43
C LYS A 636 -2.40 11.59 -21.21
N LYS A 637 -1.50 11.24 -22.14
CA LYS A 637 -1.54 9.93 -22.83
C LYS A 637 -1.30 8.78 -21.85
N ARG A 638 -0.32 8.94 -20.95
CA ARG A 638 -0.02 8.00 -19.87
C ARG A 638 -1.23 7.76 -18.97
N ASP A 639 -1.87 8.82 -18.49
CA ASP A 639 -3.11 8.76 -17.70
C ASP A 639 -4.23 8.02 -18.46
N ASP A 640 -4.45 8.34 -19.73
CA ASP A 640 -5.49 7.70 -20.56
C ASP A 640 -5.25 6.20 -20.77
N MET A 641 -3.99 5.76 -20.87
CA MET A 641 -3.64 4.34 -21.02
C MET A 641 -3.85 3.56 -19.73
N TYR A 642 -3.42 4.09 -18.58
CA TYR A 642 -3.72 3.49 -17.27
C TYR A 642 -5.22 3.50 -16.96
N GLN A 643 -5.95 4.56 -17.34
CA GLN A 643 -7.39 4.65 -17.13
C GLN A 643 -8.15 3.56 -17.91
N GLN A 644 -7.69 3.21 -19.12
CA GLN A 644 -8.21 2.07 -19.88
C GLN A 644 -7.85 0.73 -19.22
N ALA A 645 -6.61 0.58 -18.75
CA ALA A 645 -6.15 -0.63 -18.08
C ALA A 645 -6.93 -0.91 -16.78
N SER A 646 -7.17 0.11 -15.95
CA SER A 646 -7.95 -0.03 -14.71
C SER A 646 -9.39 -0.50 -14.97
N ARG A 647 -10.06 0.04 -16.00
CA ARG A 647 -11.42 -0.39 -16.37
C ARG A 647 -11.44 -1.81 -16.93
N LEU A 648 -10.43 -2.19 -17.71
CA LEU A 648 -10.26 -3.55 -18.22
C LEU A 648 -10.10 -4.54 -17.05
N LEU A 649 -9.23 -4.23 -16.09
CA LEU A 649 -8.97 -5.02 -14.88
C LEU A 649 -10.25 -5.27 -14.06
N SER A 650 -11.02 -4.21 -13.81
CA SER A 650 -12.33 -4.32 -13.14
C SER A 650 -13.29 -5.22 -13.93
N SER A 651 -13.33 -5.06 -15.26
CA SER A 651 -14.21 -5.83 -16.17
C SER A 651 -13.81 -7.31 -16.33
N ASP A 652 -12.54 -7.65 -16.12
CA ASP A 652 -12.01 -9.01 -16.08
C ASP A 652 -12.12 -9.67 -14.70
N ALA A 653 -12.49 -8.89 -13.67
CA ALA A 653 -12.59 -9.30 -12.27
C ALA A 653 -11.33 -10.06 -11.82
N ALA A 654 -10.14 -9.52 -12.10
CA ALA A 654 -8.86 -10.16 -11.73
C ALA A 654 -8.74 -10.42 -10.22
N ALA A 655 -9.39 -9.57 -9.42
CA ALA A 655 -9.78 -9.76 -8.03
C ALA A 655 -11.16 -9.12 -7.81
N ALA A 656 -11.84 -9.42 -6.70
CA ALA A 656 -13.05 -8.73 -6.29
C ALA A 656 -12.72 -7.65 -5.25
N PHE A 657 -12.73 -6.38 -5.65
CA PHE A 657 -12.46 -5.25 -4.75
C PHE A 657 -13.58 -5.12 -3.73
N ILE A 658 -13.24 -4.90 -2.45
CA ILE A 658 -14.20 -4.83 -1.35
C ILE A 658 -14.36 -3.38 -0.88
N TYR A 659 -13.29 -2.82 -0.31
CA TYR A 659 -13.31 -1.51 0.32
C TYR A 659 -11.96 -0.80 0.17
N TYR A 660 -12.04 0.53 0.03
CA TYR A 660 -10.94 1.44 0.32
C TYR A 660 -10.91 1.65 1.82
N ASP A 661 -9.75 1.52 2.45
CA ASP A 661 -9.63 1.79 3.87
C ASP A 661 -9.73 3.29 4.19
N SER A 662 -9.60 3.63 5.47
CA SER A 662 -9.48 5.02 5.92
C SER A 662 -8.76 4.99 7.25
N THR A 663 -7.69 5.76 7.39
CA THR A 663 -6.97 5.83 8.66
C THR A 663 -7.77 6.64 9.67
N LYS A 664 -8.30 5.98 10.70
CA LYS A 664 -8.90 6.59 11.88
C LYS A 664 -8.06 6.21 13.09
N ILE A 665 -7.56 7.20 13.83
CA ILE A 665 -6.79 6.99 15.06
C ILE A 665 -7.45 7.68 16.24
N LEU A 666 -7.12 7.24 17.46
CA LEU A 666 -7.12 8.09 18.64
C LEU A 666 -5.70 8.63 18.82
N GLN A 667 -5.57 9.93 19.06
CA GLN A 667 -4.32 10.62 19.31
C GLN A 667 -4.42 11.40 20.63
N LYS A 668 -3.46 11.18 21.55
CA LYS A 668 -3.44 11.88 22.83
C LYS A 668 -3.25 13.39 22.65
N SER A 669 -3.89 14.16 23.53
CA SER A 669 -3.94 15.62 23.45
C SER A 669 -2.58 16.32 23.52
N TRP A 670 -1.53 15.67 24.01
CA TRP A 670 -0.14 16.15 24.01
C TRP A 670 0.62 15.88 22.70
N VAL A 671 0.17 14.96 21.84
CA VAL A 671 0.81 14.70 20.53
C VAL A 671 0.43 15.80 19.55
N LYS A 672 1.43 16.32 18.82
CA LYS A 672 1.33 17.42 17.85
C LYS A 672 2.11 17.09 16.57
N ASP A 673 1.70 17.71 15.47
CA ASP A 673 2.29 17.60 14.13
C ASP A 673 2.40 16.16 13.56
N TYR A 674 1.89 15.14 14.25
CA TYR A 674 1.70 13.79 13.71
C TYR A 674 0.79 13.85 12.49
N SER A 675 1.27 13.34 11.36
CA SER A 675 0.65 13.52 10.05
C SER A 675 0.18 12.17 9.52
N ILE A 676 -1.13 12.06 9.32
CA ILE A 676 -1.73 10.89 8.67
C ILE A 676 -1.70 11.12 7.15
N THR A 677 -0.93 10.30 6.45
CA THR A 677 -0.76 10.38 4.99
C THR A 677 -1.05 9.03 4.35
N ALA A 678 -1.09 8.95 3.02
CA ALA A 678 -1.48 7.72 2.34
C ALA A 678 -0.41 6.63 2.52
N LEU A 679 0.86 6.93 2.24
CA LEU A 679 1.93 5.92 2.35
C LEU A 679 2.24 5.57 3.81
N GLY A 680 2.12 6.53 4.73
CA GLY A 680 2.39 6.34 6.16
C GLY A 680 3.87 6.20 6.55
N PHE A 681 4.79 6.14 5.58
CA PHE A 681 6.25 5.99 5.80
C PHE A 681 7.12 7.14 5.25
N GLU A 682 6.52 8.33 5.03
CA GLU A 682 7.17 9.47 4.38
C GLU A 682 8.16 10.22 5.31
N GLY A 683 9.36 10.51 4.81
CA GLY A 683 10.50 10.92 5.66
C GLY A 683 10.32 12.25 6.40
N GLN A 684 9.55 13.20 5.84
CA GLN A 684 9.31 14.52 6.45
C GLN A 684 8.44 14.43 7.71
N HIS A 685 7.47 13.50 7.74
CA HIS A 685 6.56 13.33 8.87
C HIS A 685 7.31 13.00 10.16
N TRP A 686 8.33 12.14 10.08
CA TRP A 686 9.09 11.67 11.25
C TRP A 686 9.86 12.78 11.97
N THR A 687 10.29 13.84 11.28
CA THR A 687 10.95 14.98 11.92
C THR A 687 9.98 15.94 12.60
N ASP A 688 8.76 16.07 12.07
CA ASP A 688 7.83 17.12 12.47
C ASP A 688 6.97 16.76 13.68
N VAL A 689 6.66 15.49 13.94
CA VAL A 689 5.91 15.10 15.14
C VAL A 689 6.64 15.51 16.43
N TYR A 690 5.89 16.01 17.41
CA TYR A 690 6.37 16.24 18.78
C TYR A 690 5.32 15.91 19.83
N VAL A 691 5.76 15.80 21.09
CA VAL A 691 4.86 15.80 22.24
C VAL A 691 5.10 17.05 23.07
N THR A 692 4.02 17.61 23.63
CA THR A 692 4.10 18.59 24.72
C THR A 692 4.37 17.85 26.03
N LYS A 693 4.74 18.58 27.09
CA LYS A 693 4.75 18.00 28.45
C LYS A 693 3.40 17.36 28.74
N LYS A 694 3.42 16.10 29.20
CA LYS A 694 2.21 15.40 29.67
C LYS A 694 1.79 16.06 31.00
N SER A 695 0.50 16.40 31.11
CA SER A 695 -0.10 17.21 32.18
C SER A 695 -0.65 16.37 33.32
#